data_AF-A0A1A8Z9J4-F1
#
_entry.id   AF-A0A1A8Z9J4-F1
#
_cell.length_a   1.000
_cell.length_b   1.000
_cell.length_c   1.000
_cell.angle_alpha   90.00
_cell.angle_beta   90.00
_cell.angle_gamma   90.00
#
_symmetry.space_group_name_H-M   'P 1'
#
loop_
_entity.id
_entity.type
_entity.pdbx_description
1 polymer ?
#
loop_
_entity_poly.entity_id
_entity_poly.type
_entity_poly.pdbx_seq_one_letter_code
_entity_poly.pdbx_strand_id
1 'polypeptide(L)'
;MPTPVWRQYTVEFPTPSTAEEVATTVLAPAMDAAQDEGVLHGWWYVRKYPTWRWRYVADDPTSHLVEDVLETLAVDDRIVNWTRGVYEPETLAFGGTAGMRVAHELFHQDSRHQLLRPAAASAALGNRELAVLLCSVLTRSAGLDWYEQGDVWAKVVELRPIPATPAEEQAASLTRAMNRLMTADARSLTHPDSGGPLIGNGPWFDAFEAAGQALADLARHGRLRRGLRAVLAHHVIFHANRLGLSLRNQSTLAALAVRNVFHTTRSIVSTSESTSTTVSVDQVTPLRDPNDLRSELTDRLRAEDIIRTPRVEAAMRRTPRHLFLPGVPLEQAYADGPVYTKTDGCGTSISAASQPRIVAMMLEQLDAQPGHRVMEAGAGTGYNAALVAAIVGDTGHVVTIDIDDDLVAGAREHLAAAGVTNVEVVQKDGALGHRDCAPYDRIIATVGAWETPTAWLEQLAPDGRLVVPLRLRGAASRSIIFERHDGGWRDNGSELAVFMPLRGIGDDARRLVALTPEQDVTLQVHKDQDVEAAALAGVLDTEPYELWTDVLFPPMVPYEWMDLWLACRLDNAIMRLNAQPVAIERGTVAPMFPWGAMATTRGADLAYLTIRPAPPAADGGKLYEVGVIGHGPGGKDLAQHVSEEIRIWNADYRSRTVRFEIPDAPVAADPSIGRFILSRPHHPITVTWR
;
A
#
# COMPACT_ATOMS: atom_id res chain seq x y z
N MET A 1 -13.37 36.39 9.40
CA MET A 1 -14.19 36.95 8.31
C MET A 1 -15.65 36.60 8.57
N PRO A 2 -16.61 37.47 8.23
CA PRO A 2 -18.03 37.10 8.28
C PRO A 2 -18.29 35.86 7.43
N THR A 3 -19.25 35.03 7.86
CA THR A 3 -19.64 33.82 7.13
C THR A 3 -20.24 34.23 5.78
N PRO A 4 -19.80 33.64 4.65
CA PRO A 4 -20.38 33.95 3.36
C PRO A 4 -21.89 33.71 3.36
N VAL A 5 -22.66 34.71 2.92
CA VAL A 5 -24.12 34.64 2.88
C VAL A 5 -24.54 34.02 1.56
N TRP A 6 -24.86 32.73 1.61
CA TRP A 6 -25.39 31.98 0.49
C TRP A 6 -26.85 32.35 0.22
N ARG A 7 -27.17 32.60 -1.05
CA ARG A 7 -28.55 32.75 -1.54
C ARG A 7 -29.02 31.44 -2.16
N GLN A 8 -30.33 31.17 -2.13
CA GLN A 8 -30.91 29.97 -2.73
C GLN A 8 -32.12 30.31 -3.60
N TYR A 9 -32.16 29.70 -4.78
CA TYR A 9 -33.28 29.75 -5.72
C TYR A 9 -33.73 28.33 -6.02
N THR A 10 -35.04 28.11 -5.98
CA THR A 10 -35.64 26.84 -6.37
C THR A 10 -36.29 27.03 -7.72
N VAL A 11 -35.86 26.26 -8.71
CA VAL A 11 -36.29 26.39 -10.11
C VAL A 11 -37.04 25.12 -10.50
N GLU A 12 -38.27 25.29 -11.00
CA GLU A 12 -39.11 24.23 -11.52
C GLU A 12 -39.01 24.20 -13.04
N PHE A 13 -38.80 23.02 -13.62
CA PHE A 13 -38.64 22.84 -15.06
C PHE A 13 -39.79 22.02 -15.64
N PRO A 14 -40.18 22.27 -16.91
CA PRO A 14 -41.27 21.53 -17.55
C PRO A 14 -40.99 20.03 -17.63
N THR A 15 -39.74 19.67 -17.90
CA THR A 15 -39.29 18.27 -18.02
C THR A 15 -37.85 18.11 -17.52
N PRO A 16 -37.43 16.89 -17.16
CA PRO A 16 -36.03 16.61 -16.82
C PRO A 16 -35.04 16.94 -17.94
N SER A 17 -35.42 16.77 -19.21
CA SER A 17 -34.54 17.11 -20.34
C SER A 17 -34.35 18.61 -20.48
N THR A 18 -35.42 19.39 -20.30
CA THR A 18 -35.33 20.85 -20.27
C THR A 18 -34.49 21.33 -19.10
N ALA A 19 -34.59 20.68 -17.94
CA ALA A 19 -33.75 21.01 -16.78
C ALA A 19 -32.25 20.85 -17.08
N GLU A 20 -31.85 19.73 -17.69
CA GLU A 20 -30.46 19.48 -18.05
C GLU A 20 -29.96 20.49 -19.09
N GLU A 21 -30.77 20.74 -20.13
CA GLU A 21 -30.43 21.67 -21.20
C GLU A 21 -30.28 23.10 -20.67
N VAL A 22 -31.25 23.62 -19.91
CA VAL A 22 -31.19 24.97 -19.33
C VAL A 22 -30.01 25.08 -18.35
N ALA A 23 -29.78 24.06 -17.54
CA ALA A 23 -28.68 24.05 -16.57
C ALA A 23 -27.31 24.13 -17.25
N THR A 24 -27.10 23.37 -18.32
CA THR A 24 -25.80 23.27 -19.03
C THR A 24 -25.57 24.41 -20.02
N THR A 25 -26.64 24.93 -20.66
CA THR A 25 -26.51 25.93 -21.75
C THR A 25 -26.76 27.37 -21.30
N VAL A 26 -27.45 27.59 -20.18
CA VAL A 26 -27.81 28.95 -19.72
C VAL A 26 -27.31 29.20 -18.30
N LEU A 27 -27.81 28.44 -17.31
CA LEU A 27 -27.59 28.78 -15.91
C LEU A 27 -26.13 28.61 -15.48
N ALA A 28 -25.49 27.47 -15.77
CA ALA A 28 -24.10 27.27 -15.40
C ALA A 28 -23.16 28.25 -16.13
N PRO A 29 -23.24 28.46 -17.46
CA PRO A 29 -22.42 29.46 -18.14
C PRO A 29 -22.61 30.89 -17.59
N ALA A 30 -23.85 31.28 -17.26
CA ALA A 30 -24.12 32.60 -16.68
C ALA A 30 -23.46 32.77 -15.30
N MET A 31 -23.54 31.75 -14.45
CA MET A 31 -22.90 31.77 -13.13
C MET A 31 -21.37 31.74 -13.23
N ASP A 32 -20.84 31.05 -14.24
CA ASP A 32 -19.40 30.97 -14.51
C ASP A 32 -18.84 32.32 -14.94
N ALA A 33 -19.51 32.98 -15.90
CA ALA A 33 -19.15 34.32 -16.35
C ALA A 33 -19.23 35.34 -15.19
N ALA A 34 -20.29 35.26 -14.37
CA ALA A 34 -20.43 36.11 -13.19
C ALA A 34 -19.29 35.96 -12.19
N GLN A 35 -18.77 34.74 -12.05
CA GLN A 35 -17.62 34.47 -11.18
C GLN A 35 -16.33 35.01 -11.78
N ASP A 36 -16.12 34.83 -13.08
CA ASP A 36 -14.95 35.37 -13.80
C ASP A 36 -14.93 36.92 -13.77
N GLU A 37 -16.10 37.55 -13.75
CA GLU A 37 -16.28 39.00 -13.59
C GLU A 37 -16.19 39.48 -12.12
N GLY A 38 -16.06 38.57 -11.15
CA GLY A 38 -15.95 38.87 -9.72
C GLY A 38 -17.26 39.27 -9.04
N VAL A 39 -18.42 39.03 -9.69
CA VAL A 39 -19.76 39.28 -9.13
C VAL A 39 -20.12 38.19 -8.11
N LEU A 40 -19.72 36.95 -8.38
CA LEU A 40 -19.94 35.78 -7.52
C LEU A 40 -18.60 35.16 -7.11
N HIS A 41 -18.52 34.57 -5.92
CA HIS A 41 -17.32 33.86 -5.44
C HIS A 41 -17.47 32.34 -5.42
N GLY A 42 -18.67 31.85 -5.72
CA GLY A 42 -18.93 30.42 -5.78
C GLY A 42 -20.42 30.14 -5.93
N TRP A 43 -20.71 29.04 -6.60
CA TRP A 43 -22.08 28.60 -6.86
C TRP A 43 -22.14 27.09 -6.94
N TRP A 44 -23.28 26.51 -6.60
CA TRP A 44 -23.53 25.08 -6.73
C TRP A 44 -25.02 24.79 -6.83
N TYR A 45 -25.35 23.59 -7.29
CA TYR A 45 -26.74 23.15 -7.41
C TYR A 45 -26.99 21.80 -6.74
N VAL A 46 -28.25 21.45 -6.52
CA VAL A 46 -28.65 20.09 -6.17
C VAL A 46 -29.97 19.75 -6.85
N ARG A 47 -30.05 18.53 -7.39
CA ARG A 47 -31.26 18.00 -8.03
C ARG A 47 -32.19 17.46 -6.95
N LYS A 48 -33.40 18.01 -6.82
CA LYS A 48 -34.44 17.52 -5.89
C LYS A 48 -35.80 17.56 -6.56
N TYR A 49 -36.19 16.45 -7.18
CA TYR A 49 -37.47 16.33 -7.87
C TYR A 49 -38.64 16.97 -7.08
N PRO A 50 -39.47 17.82 -7.70
CA PRO A 50 -39.48 18.21 -9.12
C PRO A 50 -38.58 19.41 -9.48
N THR A 51 -37.83 19.98 -8.54
CA THR A 51 -37.10 21.25 -8.72
C THR A 51 -35.58 21.08 -8.63
N TRP A 52 -34.83 22.06 -9.12
CA TRP A 52 -33.40 22.16 -8.83
C TRP A 52 -33.17 23.35 -7.91
N ARG A 53 -32.33 23.17 -6.90
CA ARG A 53 -31.96 24.24 -5.98
C ARG A 53 -30.59 24.75 -6.35
N TRP A 54 -30.52 26.02 -6.70
CA TRP A 54 -29.31 26.74 -7.05
C TRP A 54 -28.89 27.63 -5.90
N ARG A 55 -27.59 27.67 -5.62
CA ARG A 55 -27.02 28.41 -4.50
C ARG A 55 -25.79 29.15 -4.96
N TYR A 56 -25.64 30.40 -4.54
CA TYR A 56 -24.45 31.19 -4.83
C TYR A 56 -24.08 32.11 -3.68
N VAL A 57 -22.82 32.53 -3.64
CA VAL A 57 -22.30 33.56 -2.75
C VAL A 57 -21.85 34.76 -3.57
N ALA A 58 -22.27 35.95 -3.16
CA ALA A 58 -21.92 37.24 -3.76
C ALA A 58 -21.62 38.25 -2.64
N ASP A 59 -20.65 39.13 -2.86
CA ASP A 59 -20.32 40.19 -1.90
C ASP A 59 -21.35 41.34 -1.94
N ASP A 60 -21.91 41.61 -3.12
CA ASP A 60 -22.92 42.64 -3.30
C ASP A 60 -24.33 42.09 -3.01
N PRO A 61 -24.98 42.49 -1.90
CA PRO A 61 -26.35 42.09 -1.57
C PRO A 61 -27.40 42.57 -2.59
N THR A 62 -27.05 43.50 -3.48
CA THR A 62 -27.94 44.10 -4.49
C THR A 62 -27.83 43.50 -5.88
N SER A 63 -26.90 42.56 -6.12
CA SER A 63 -26.83 41.85 -7.41
C SER A 63 -28.12 41.09 -7.71
N HIS A 64 -28.68 41.34 -8.90
CA HIS A 64 -29.91 40.72 -9.45
C HIS A 64 -29.62 39.78 -10.62
N LEU A 65 -28.35 39.47 -10.90
CA LEU A 65 -27.95 38.74 -12.10
C LEU A 65 -28.68 37.41 -12.29
N VAL A 66 -28.81 36.63 -11.21
CA VAL A 66 -29.47 35.31 -11.27
C VAL A 66 -30.98 35.48 -11.41
N GLU A 67 -31.58 36.47 -10.76
CA GLU A 67 -32.98 36.84 -10.95
C GLU A 67 -33.26 37.22 -12.40
N ASP A 68 -32.45 38.07 -13.01
CA ASP A 68 -32.63 38.52 -14.40
C ASP A 68 -32.58 37.34 -15.39
N VAL A 69 -31.64 36.41 -15.19
CA VAL A 69 -31.54 35.18 -16.00
C VAL A 69 -32.77 34.29 -15.79
N LEU A 70 -33.22 34.12 -14.54
CA LEU A 70 -34.40 33.30 -14.24
C LEU A 70 -35.70 33.93 -14.75
N GLU A 71 -35.84 35.26 -14.70
CA GLU A 71 -36.97 35.99 -15.28
C GLU A 71 -37.00 35.83 -16.79
N THR A 72 -35.85 35.96 -17.46
CA THR A 72 -35.75 35.72 -18.90
C THR A 72 -36.17 34.29 -19.25
N LEU A 73 -35.66 33.29 -18.51
CA LEU A 73 -36.04 31.89 -18.71
C LEU A 73 -37.53 31.62 -18.45
N ALA A 74 -38.15 32.35 -17.52
CA ALA A 74 -39.58 32.23 -17.23
C ALA A 74 -40.43 32.87 -18.34
N VAL A 75 -40.02 34.03 -18.86
CA VAL A 75 -40.68 34.70 -20.00
C VAL A 75 -40.59 33.85 -21.26
N ASP A 76 -39.47 33.15 -21.46
CA ASP A 76 -39.23 32.28 -22.61
C ASP A 76 -39.85 30.87 -22.45
N ASP A 77 -40.68 30.64 -21.42
CA ASP A 77 -41.31 29.36 -21.08
C ASP A 77 -40.30 28.19 -20.93
N ARG A 78 -39.04 28.50 -20.62
CA ARG A 78 -37.96 27.52 -20.43
C ARG A 78 -37.93 26.93 -19.02
N ILE A 79 -38.55 27.62 -18.07
CA ILE A 79 -38.81 27.15 -16.71
C ILE A 79 -40.30 27.36 -16.38
N VAL A 80 -40.85 26.51 -15.50
CA VAL A 80 -42.25 26.62 -15.05
C VAL A 80 -42.40 27.77 -14.05
N ASN A 81 -41.48 27.83 -13.09
CA ASN A 81 -41.48 28.84 -12.03
C ASN A 81 -40.12 28.88 -11.33
N TRP A 82 -39.84 29.97 -10.62
CA TRP A 82 -38.74 30.02 -9.67
C TRP A 82 -39.12 30.78 -8.40
N THR A 83 -38.50 30.42 -7.28
CA THR A 83 -38.73 31.07 -5.98
C THR A 83 -37.43 31.26 -5.23
N ARG A 84 -37.30 32.41 -4.55
CA ARG A 84 -36.20 32.66 -3.62
C ARG A 84 -36.48 31.97 -2.28
N GLY A 85 -35.49 31.28 -1.74
CA GLY A 85 -35.58 30.59 -0.45
C GLY A 85 -34.41 30.93 0.48
N VAL A 86 -34.58 30.62 1.76
CA VAL A 86 -33.50 30.68 2.75
C VAL A 86 -32.63 29.44 2.60
N TYR A 87 -31.31 29.63 2.54
CA TYR A 87 -30.37 28.53 2.59
C TYR A 87 -29.98 28.21 4.03
N GLU A 88 -30.35 27.02 4.47
CA GLU A 88 -29.93 26.47 5.76
C GLU A 88 -28.86 25.39 5.50
N PRO A 89 -27.57 25.68 5.71
CA PRO A 89 -26.52 24.68 5.50
C PRO A 89 -26.67 23.55 6.52
N GLU A 90 -26.53 22.31 6.05
CA GLU A 90 -26.52 21.08 6.86
C GLU A 90 -25.24 20.95 7.71
N THR A 91 -24.91 22.02 8.44
CA THR A 91 -23.66 22.25 9.18
C THR A 91 -23.36 21.11 10.14
N LEU A 92 -24.38 20.59 10.83
CA LEU A 92 -24.20 19.44 11.72
C LEU A 92 -23.78 18.19 10.93
N ALA A 93 -24.45 17.93 9.80
CA ALA A 93 -24.22 16.75 8.98
C ALA A 93 -22.77 16.71 8.45
N PHE A 94 -22.26 17.88 8.07
CA PHE A 94 -20.90 18.08 7.56
C PHE A 94 -19.85 18.37 8.64
N GLY A 95 -20.13 18.05 9.91
CA GLY A 95 -19.11 18.08 10.97
C GLY A 95 -18.80 19.48 11.51
N GLY A 96 -19.74 20.42 11.43
CA GLY A 96 -19.59 21.80 11.92
C GLY A 96 -19.22 22.77 10.81
N THR A 97 -19.06 24.05 11.18
CA THR A 97 -18.83 25.15 10.22
C THR A 97 -17.58 24.97 9.37
N ALA A 98 -16.52 24.36 9.93
CA ALA A 98 -15.29 24.10 9.20
C ALA A 98 -15.47 23.04 8.12
N GLY A 99 -16.11 21.91 8.44
CA GLY A 99 -16.39 20.86 7.46
C GLY A 99 -17.44 21.29 6.43
N MET A 100 -18.42 22.12 6.82
CA MET A 100 -19.36 22.72 5.87
C MET A 100 -18.67 23.62 4.84
N ARG A 101 -17.60 24.33 5.24
CA ARG A 101 -16.81 25.14 4.31
C ARG A 101 -16.11 24.28 3.26
N VAL A 102 -15.53 23.15 3.68
CA VAL A 102 -14.93 22.17 2.74
C VAL A 102 -15.99 21.62 1.81
N ALA A 103 -17.18 21.31 2.33
CA ALA A 103 -18.29 20.85 1.52
C ALA A 103 -18.72 21.91 0.49
N HIS A 104 -18.82 23.19 0.86
CA HIS A 104 -19.15 24.27 -0.07
C HIS A 104 -18.12 24.44 -1.18
N GLU A 105 -16.84 24.40 -0.85
CA GLU A 105 -15.76 24.46 -1.85
C GLU A 105 -15.88 23.30 -2.84
N LEU A 106 -16.00 22.07 -2.32
CA LEU A 106 -16.17 20.90 -3.18
C LEU A 106 -17.44 20.99 -4.01
N PHE A 107 -18.56 21.45 -3.45
CA PHE A 107 -19.83 21.53 -4.16
C PHE A 107 -19.77 22.51 -5.32
N HIS A 108 -18.99 23.58 -5.17
CA HIS A 108 -18.76 24.53 -6.23
C HIS A 108 -17.99 23.89 -7.39
N GLN A 109 -16.81 23.32 -7.12
CA GLN A 109 -15.99 22.67 -8.15
C GLN A 109 -16.73 21.49 -8.81
N ASP A 110 -17.39 20.65 -8.01
CA ASP A 110 -18.18 19.51 -8.49
C ASP A 110 -19.35 19.96 -9.38
N SER A 111 -20.01 21.08 -9.07
CA SER A 111 -21.10 21.61 -9.91
C SER A 111 -20.59 22.12 -11.25
N ARG A 112 -19.48 22.87 -11.25
CA ARG A 112 -18.86 23.42 -12.45
C ARG A 112 -18.43 22.30 -13.40
N HIS A 113 -17.73 21.29 -12.89
CA HIS A 113 -17.31 20.14 -13.69
C HIS A 113 -18.46 19.25 -14.16
N GLN A 114 -19.58 19.18 -13.44
CA GLN A 114 -20.73 18.41 -13.93
C GLN A 114 -21.46 19.08 -15.09
N LEU A 115 -21.67 20.40 -15.02
CA LEU A 115 -22.52 21.11 -15.98
C LEU A 115 -21.74 21.70 -17.17
N LEU A 116 -20.45 21.99 -17.02
CA LEU A 116 -19.63 22.63 -18.06
C LEU A 116 -18.64 21.66 -18.74
N ARG A 117 -18.72 20.36 -18.44
CA ARG A 117 -17.84 19.36 -19.06
C ARG A 117 -18.15 19.21 -20.56
N PRO A 118 -17.13 19.13 -21.44
CA PRO A 118 -17.33 18.87 -22.86
C PRO A 118 -18.07 17.56 -23.11
N ALA A 119 -19.04 17.56 -24.03
CA ALA A 119 -19.84 16.37 -24.36
C ALA A 119 -18.98 15.15 -24.76
N ALA A 120 -17.83 15.38 -25.42
CA ALA A 120 -16.87 14.33 -25.78
C ALA A 120 -16.25 13.62 -24.57
N ALA A 121 -16.00 14.35 -23.47
CA ALA A 121 -15.50 13.78 -22.20
C ALA A 121 -16.59 13.02 -21.42
N SER A 122 -17.88 13.23 -21.74
CA SER A 122 -19.00 12.55 -21.09
C SER A 122 -19.29 11.15 -21.65
N ALA A 123 -18.69 10.76 -22.78
CA ALA A 123 -18.98 9.50 -23.46
C ALA A 123 -18.20 8.29 -22.92
N ALA A 124 -17.12 8.52 -22.16
CA ALA A 124 -16.17 7.47 -21.78
C ALA A 124 -16.55 6.70 -20.50
N LEU A 125 -17.23 7.35 -19.54
CA LEU A 125 -17.68 6.76 -18.28
C LEU A 125 -19.07 7.29 -17.89
N GLY A 126 -19.96 6.40 -17.43
CA GLY A 126 -21.27 6.78 -16.92
C GLY A 126 -21.21 7.44 -15.55
N ASN A 127 -22.30 8.13 -15.16
CA ASN A 127 -22.39 8.82 -13.87
C ASN A 127 -22.27 7.88 -12.66
N ARG A 128 -22.58 6.58 -12.81
CA ARG A 128 -22.48 5.59 -11.74
C ARG A 128 -21.02 5.27 -11.45
N GLU A 129 -20.26 5.00 -12.50
CA GLU A 129 -18.85 4.67 -12.45
C GLU A 129 -18.04 5.89 -11.97
N LEU A 130 -18.37 7.07 -12.48
CA LEU A 130 -17.75 8.33 -12.07
C LEU A 130 -17.99 8.66 -10.59
N ALA A 131 -19.21 8.42 -10.09
CA ALA A 131 -19.52 8.61 -8.68
C ALA A 131 -18.65 7.72 -7.78
N VAL A 132 -18.46 6.45 -8.14
CA VAL A 132 -17.60 5.53 -7.38
C VAL A 132 -16.15 6.01 -7.40
N LEU A 133 -15.61 6.39 -8.56
CA LEU A 133 -14.23 6.85 -8.70
C LEU A 133 -13.94 8.10 -7.85
N LEU A 134 -14.76 9.16 -8.00
CA LEU A 134 -14.56 10.41 -7.26
C LEU A 134 -14.74 10.21 -5.75
N CYS A 135 -15.73 9.40 -5.34
CA CYS A 135 -15.91 9.08 -3.92
C CYS A 135 -14.73 8.27 -3.36
N SER A 136 -14.17 7.35 -4.13
CA SER A 136 -12.97 6.60 -3.73
C SER A 136 -11.73 7.48 -3.63
N VAL A 137 -11.58 8.48 -4.51
CA VAL A 137 -10.52 9.49 -4.39
C VAL A 137 -10.69 10.29 -3.12
N LEU A 138 -11.89 10.82 -2.86
CA LEU A 138 -12.20 11.58 -1.64
C LEU A 138 -11.89 10.78 -0.36
N THR A 139 -12.29 9.52 -0.29
CA THR A 139 -12.07 8.70 0.91
C THR A 139 -10.61 8.28 1.07
N ARG A 140 -9.90 7.95 -0.01
CA ARG A 140 -8.44 7.66 0.04
C ARG A 140 -7.62 8.88 0.42
N SER A 141 -7.93 10.05 -0.15
CA SER A 141 -7.25 11.31 0.18
C SER A 141 -7.60 11.82 1.57
N ALA A 142 -8.72 11.35 2.15
CA ALA A 142 -9.02 11.51 3.57
C ALA A 142 -8.24 10.55 4.50
N GLY A 143 -7.35 9.72 3.94
CA GLY A 143 -6.50 8.79 4.68
C GLY A 143 -7.20 7.50 5.11
N LEU A 144 -8.37 7.18 4.56
CA LEU A 144 -9.11 5.98 4.96
C LEU A 144 -8.56 4.72 4.30
N ASP A 145 -8.34 3.68 5.10
CA ASP A 145 -8.00 2.35 4.59
C ASP A 145 -9.17 1.67 3.85
N TRP A 146 -8.94 0.48 3.29
CA TRP A 146 -9.94 -0.25 2.51
C TRP A 146 -11.24 -0.56 3.28
N TYR A 147 -11.14 -0.96 4.55
CA TYR A 147 -12.31 -1.30 5.36
C TYR A 147 -13.00 -0.05 5.90
N GLU A 148 -12.25 1.00 6.22
CA GLU A 148 -12.80 2.29 6.57
C GLU A 148 -13.57 2.95 5.41
N GLN A 149 -13.09 2.77 4.18
CA GLN A 149 -13.85 3.11 2.98
C GLN A 149 -15.14 2.30 2.88
N GLY A 150 -15.09 0.99 3.15
CA GLY A 150 -16.27 0.15 3.29
C GLY A 150 -17.28 0.68 4.32
N ASP A 151 -16.80 1.15 5.48
CA ASP A 151 -17.63 1.72 6.53
C ASP A 151 -18.30 3.04 6.11
N VAL A 152 -17.65 3.86 5.27
CA VAL A 152 -18.29 5.02 4.64
C VAL A 152 -19.47 4.56 3.78
N TRP A 153 -19.28 3.55 2.93
CA TRP A 153 -20.34 2.99 2.09
C TRP A 153 -21.45 2.34 2.92
N ALA A 154 -21.13 1.67 4.03
CA ALA A 154 -22.13 1.11 4.95
C ALA A 154 -23.01 2.22 5.55
N LYS A 155 -22.42 3.37 5.92
CA LYS A 155 -23.18 4.54 6.37
C LYS A 155 -24.05 5.14 5.27
N VAL A 156 -23.63 5.07 4.01
CA VAL A 156 -24.48 5.46 2.88
C VAL A 156 -25.68 4.51 2.75
N VAL A 157 -25.49 3.20 2.95
CA VAL A 157 -26.59 2.21 2.99
C VAL A 157 -27.58 2.55 4.11
N GLU A 158 -27.11 2.84 5.33
CA GLU A 158 -27.95 3.23 6.46
C GLU A 158 -28.82 4.46 6.14
N LEU A 159 -28.26 5.43 5.42
CA LEU A 159 -28.95 6.67 5.03
C LEU A 159 -29.83 6.51 3.76
N ARG A 160 -29.74 5.36 3.08
CA ARG A 160 -30.41 5.07 1.81
C ARG A 160 -30.94 3.61 1.79
N PRO A 161 -31.85 3.22 2.70
CA PRO A 161 -32.25 1.83 2.87
C PRO A 161 -33.23 1.37 1.77
N ILE A 162 -32.74 0.88 0.63
CA ILE A 162 -33.53 0.16 -0.38
C ILE A 162 -32.65 -0.87 -1.10
N PRO A 163 -32.74 -2.18 -0.80
CA PRO A 163 -32.19 -3.19 -1.68
C PRO A 163 -33.29 -3.86 -2.50
N ALA A 164 -33.17 -3.82 -3.82
CA ALA A 164 -33.45 -5.00 -4.62
C ALA A 164 -32.08 -5.59 -4.95
N THR A 165 -31.77 -6.75 -4.37
CA THR A 165 -30.49 -7.43 -4.60
C THR A 165 -30.41 -7.82 -6.08
N PRO A 166 -29.33 -7.49 -6.82
CA PRO A 166 -29.12 -8.02 -8.16
C PRO A 166 -29.12 -9.55 -8.11
N ALA A 167 -29.61 -10.22 -9.16
CA ALA A 167 -29.51 -11.69 -9.28
C ALA A 167 -28.04 -12.14 -9.09
N GLU A 168 -27.81 -13.27 -8.42
CA GLU A 168 -26.47 -13.71 -7.96
C GLU A 168 -25.41 -13.73 -9.08
N GLU A 169 -25.78 -14.10 -10.30
CA GLU A 169 -24.92 -14.09 -11.49
C GLU A 169 -24.41 -12.69 -11.87
N GLN A 170 -25.28 -11.67 -11.79
CA GLN A 170 -24.90 -10.28 -12.07
C GLN A 170 -24.07 -9.68 -10.93
N ALA A 171 -24.30 -10.13 -9.70
CA ALA A 171 -23.63 -9.58 -8.53
C ALA A 171 -22.11 -9.80 -8.57
N ALA A 172 -21.63 -10.97 -9.03
CA ALA A 172 -20.18 -11.22 -9.14
C ALA A 172 -19.48 -10.30 -10.15
N SER A 173 -20.10 -10.05 -11.30
CA SER A 173 -19.57 -9.14 -12.33
C SER A 173 -19.55 -7.69 -11.82
N LEU A 174 -20.65 -7.25 -11.20
CA LEU A 174 -20.76 -5.91 -10.64
C LEU A 174 -19.81 -5.68 -9.45
N THR A 175 -19.56 -6.70 -8.63
CA THR A 175 -18.56 -6.64 -7.56
C THR A 175 -17.14 -6.49 -8.12
N ARG A 176 -16.78 -7.18 -9.21
CA ARG A 176 -15.48 -6.97 -9.88
C ARG A 176 -15.35 -5.56 -10.47
N ALA A 177 -16.40 -5.05 -11.12
CA ALA A 177 -16.41 -3.69 -11.64
C ALA A 177 -16.27 -2.66 -10.52
N MET A 178 -17.00 -2.87 -9.41
CA MET A 178 -16.88 -2.06 -8.20
C MET A 178 -15.45 -2.08 -7.64
N ASN A 179 -14.81 -3.26 -7.57
CA ASN A 179 -13.43 -3.38 -7.14
C ASN A 179 -12.49 -2.53 -7.99
N ARG A 180 -12.57 -2.67 -9.32
CA ARG A 180 -11.75 -1.90 -10.27
C ARG A 180 -11.92 -0.39 -10.10
N LEU A 181 -13.16 0.08 -9.96
CA LEU A 181 -13.42 1.51 -9.77
C LEU A 181 -12.89 2.00 -8.41
N MET A 182 -13.09 1.23 -7.35
CA MET A 182 -12.63 1.62 -6.00
C MET A 182 -11.11 1.60 -5.83
N THR A 183 -10.38 0.84 -6.65
CA THR A 183 -8.91 0.73 -6.60
C THR A 183 -8.19 1.45 -7.73
N ALA A 184 -8.92 2.00 -8.70
CA ALA A 184 -8.33 2.70 -9.84
C ALA A 184 -7.50 3.92 -9.41
N ASP A 185 -6.34 4.07 -10.04
CA ASP A 185 -5.52 5.28 -9.96
C ASP A 185 -6.14 6.40 -10.81
N ALA A 186 -6.67 7.41 -10.13
CA ALA A 186 -7.30 8.56 -10.77
C ALA A 186 -6.31 9.41 -11.59
N ARG A 187 -5.04 9.47 -11.20
CA ARG A 187 -4.03 10.26 -11.92
C ARG A 187 -3.73 9.64 -13.27
N SER A 188 -3.53 8.32 -13.32
CA SER A 188 -3.40 7.58 -14.58
C SER A 188 -4.61 7.73 -15.51
N LEU A 189 -5.83 7.88 -14.98
CA LEU A 189 -7.04 8.04 -15.81
C LEU A 189 -7.23 9.46 -16.38
N THR A 190 -6.64 10.47 -15.74
CA THR A 190 -6.88 11.89 -16.05
C THR A 190 -5.68 12.59 -16.70
N HIS A 191 -4.49 11.99 -16.66
CA HIS A 191 -3.27 12.55 -17.20
C HIS A 191 -3.36 12.77 -18.73
N PRO A 192 -2.98 13.96 -19.25
CA PRO A 192 -3.05 14.24 -20.69
C PRO A 192 -2.30 13.23 -21.56
N ASP A 193 -1.15 12.74 -21.07
CA ASP A 193 -0.28 11.82 -21.81
C ASP A 193 -0.62 10.33 -21.63
N SER A 194 -1.62 9.98 -20.80
CA SER A 194 -1.94 8.57 -20.53
C SER A 194 -2.90 7.93 -21.53
N GLY A 195 -3.48 8.71 -22.45
CA GLY A 195 -4.52 8.21 -23.37
C GLY A 195 -5.81 7.77 -22.66
N GLY A 196 -5.98 8.09 -21.37
CA GLY A 196 -7.05 7.57 -20.51
C GLY A 196 -8.45 8.10 -20.85
N PRO A 197 -9.51 7.38 -20.43
CA PRO A 197 -10.90 7.74 -20.72
C PRO A 197 -11.36 9.05 -20.07
N LEU A 198 -10.60 9.62 -19.13
CA LEU A 198 -10.95 10.82 -18.36
C LEU A 198 -9.97 11.98 -18.57
N ILE A 199 -9.20 11.98 -19.67
CA ILE A 199 -8.32 13.10 -20.03
C ILE A 199 -9.07 14.44 -19.92
N GLY A 200 -8.43 15.41 -19.25
CA GLY A 200 -9.00 16.75 -19.03
C GLY A 200 -9.93 16.87 -17.82
N ASN A 201 -10.22 15.78 -17.10
CA ASN A 201 -10.98 15.84 -15.84
C ASN A 201 -10.10 15.97 -14.60
N GLY A 202 -8.77 16.10 -14.74
CA GLY A 202 -7.81 16.21 -13.63
C GLY A 202 -8.24 17.20 -12.53
N PRO A 203 -8.59 18.46 -12.86
CA PRO A 203 -9.03 19.43 -11.85
C PRO A 203 -10.25 19.00 -11.03
N TRP A 204 -11.14 18.19 -11.60
CA TRP A 204 -12.29 17.65 -10.87
C TRP A 204 -11.86 16.64 -9.81
N PHE A 205 -10.92 15.76 -10.18
CA PHE A 205 -10.34 14.79 -9.24
C PHE A 205 -9.50 15.48 -8.16
N ASP A 206 -8.74 16.51 -8.53
CA ASP A 206 -7.96 17.33 -7.60
C ASP A 206 -8.87 17.99 -6.55
N ALA A 207 -10.07 18.44 -6.93
CA ALA A 207 -11.04 19.01 -5.99
C ALA A 207 -11.50 17.96 -4.95
N PHE A 208 -11.75 16.71 -5.36
CA PHE A 208 -12.12 15.63 -4.44
C PHE A 208 -10.94 15.21 -3.55
N GLU A 209 -9.72 15.19 -4.10
CA GLU A 209 -8.49 14.93 -3.34
C GLU A 209 -8.26 16.00 -2.26
N ALA A 210 -8.34 17.28 -2.63
CA ALA A 210 -8.18 18.42 -1.72
C ALA A 210 -9.24 18.43 -0.62
N ALA A 211 -10.50 18.13 -0.96
CA ALA A 211 -11.57 18.01 0.04
C ALA A 211 -11.32 16.87 1.03
N GLY A 212 -10.82 15.72 0.54
CA GLY A 212 -10.47 14.59 1.38
C GLY A 212 -9.38 14.95 2.38
N GLN A 213 -8.29 15.54 1.90
CA GLN A 213 -7.16 16.01 2.73
C GLN A 213 -7.61 17.04 3.76
N ALA A 214 -8.41 18.03 3.35
CA ALA A 214 -8.90 19.07 4.26
C ALA A 214 -9.83 18.49 5.36
N LEU A 215 -10.68 17.51 5.03
CA LEU A 215 -11.51 16.84 6.02
C LEU A 215 -10.69 15.99 6.99
N ALA A 216 -9.65 15.30 6.51
CA ALA A 216 -8.72 14.56 7.35
C ALA A 216 -7.97 15.49 8.30
N ASP A 217 -7.52 16.64 7.82
CA ASP A 217 -6.88 17.66 8.65
C ASP A 217 -7.82 18.20 9.73
N LEU A 218 -9.08 18.50 9.38
CA LEU A 218 -10.08 18.90 10.37
C LEU A 218 -10.36 17.80 11.40
N ALA A 219 -10.38 16.53 10.98
CA ALA A 219 -10.56 15.41 11.89
C ALA A 219 -9.38 15.27 12.86
N ARG A 220 -8.15 15.28 12.33
CA ARG A 220 -6.90 15.14 13.10
C ARG A 220 -6.76 16.20 14.18
N HIS A 221 -7.19 17.42 13.90
CA HIS A 221 -7.13 18.54 14.85
C HIS A 221 -8.40 18.68 15.72
N GLY A 222 -9.30 17.70 15.73
CA GLY A 222 -10.52 17.72 16.55
C GLY A 222 -11.52 18.83 16.18
N ARG A 223 -11.45 19.34 14.93
CA ARG A 223 -12.28 20.45 14.45
C ARG A 223 -13.59 20.00 13.79
N LEU A 224 -13.75 18.69 13.56
CA LEU A 224 -15.02 18.11 13.14
C LEU A 224 -15.89 17.75 14.37
N ARG A 225 -17.17 18.12 14.30
CA ARG A 225 -18.19 17.77 15.31
C ARG A 225 -18.82 16.40 15.11
N ARG A 226 -18.47 15.70 14.02
CA ARG A 226 -18.89 14.34 13.70
C ARG A 226 -17.68 13.56 13.20
N GLY A 227 -17.70 12.24 13.40
CA GLY A 227 -16.63 11.38 12.90
C GLY A 227 -16.43 11.51 11.39
N LEU A 228 -15.18 11.50 10.95
CA LEU A 228 -14.77 11.70 9.54
C LEU A 228 -15.57 10.83 8.56
N ARG A 229 -15.72 9.54 8.85
CA ARG A 229 -16.48 8.59 8.02
C ARG A 229 -17.95 8.96 7.86
N ALA A 230 -18.59 9.52 8.89
CA ALA A 230 -19.97 9.99 8.81
C ALA A 230 -20.10 11.28 7.98
N VAL A 231 -19.10 12.16 8.03
CA VAL A 231 -19.03 13.38 7.20
C VAL A 231 -18.79 13.03 5.73
N LEU A 232 -17.88 12.08 5.45
CA LEU A 232 -17.60 11.59 4.10
C LEU A 232 -18.82 10.89 3.49
N ALA A 233 -19.58 10.10 4.25
CA ALA A 233 -20.83 9.49 3.77
C ALA A 233 -21.85 10.54 3.29
N HIS A 234 -21.90 11.72 3.93
CA HIS A 234 -22.75 12.82 3.46
C HIS A 234 -22.21 13.47 2.17
N HIS A 235 -20.90 13.55 1.98
CA HIS A 235 -20.31 14.01 0.72
C HIS A 235 -20.67 13.08 -0.44
N VAL A 236 -20.58 11.75 -0.23
CA VAL A 236 -20.99 10.74 -1.22
C VAL A 236 -22.44 10.94 -1.65
N ILE A 237 -23.34 11.11 -0.68
CA ILE A 237 -24.77 11.32 -0.95
C ILE A 237 -25.03 12.62 -1.73
N PHE A 238 -24.40 13.73 -1.33
CA PHE A 238 -24.61 15.02 -1.99
C PHE A 238 -24.04 15.04 -3.41
N HIS A 239 -22.89 14.42 -3.62
CA HIS A 239 -22.32 14.22 -4.95
C HIS A 239 -23.25 13.37 -5.83
N ALA A 240 -23.74 12.24 -5.33
CA ALA A 240 -24.66 11.38 -6.08
C ALA A 240 -25.98 12.08 -6.45
N ASN A 241 -26.51 12.93 -5.57
CA ASN A 241 -27.70 13.74 -5.86
C ASN A 241 -27.42 14.76 -6.99
N ARG A 242 -26.24 15.40 -6.99
CA ARG A 242 -25.85 16.33 -8.06
C ARG A 242 -25.65 15.63 -9.40
N LEU A 243 -25.06 14.44 -9.41
CA LEU A 243 -24.92 13.60 -10.62
C LEU A 243 -26.24 13.02 -11.15
N GLY A 244 -27.37 13.25 -10.45
CA GLY A 244 -28.68 12.74 -10.85
C GLY A 244 -28.87 11.24 -10.61
N LEU A 245 -28.09 10.63 -9.72
CA LEU A 245 -28.27 9.21 -9.38
C LEU A 245 -29.55 9.03 -8.56
N SER A 246 -30.44 8.16 -9.04
CA SER A 246 -31.67 7.81 -8.33
C SER A 246 -31.37 7.18 -6.96
N LEU A 247 -32.33 7.27 -6.04
CA LEU A 247 -32.23 6.63 -4.72
C LEU A 247 -31.86 5.14 -4.84
N ARG A 248 -32.48 4.42 -5.78
CA ARG A 248 -32.16 3.01 -6.06
C ARG A 248 -30.70 2.84 -6.48
N ASN A 249 -30.18 3.67 -7.40
CA ASN A 249 -28.78 3.57 -7.82
C ASN A 249 -27.81 3.85 -6.67
N GLN A 250 -28.10 4.85 -5.84
CA GLN A 250 -27.30 5.16 -4.65
C GLN A 250 -27.24 3.97 -3.70
N SER A 251 -28.40 3.38 -3.37
CA SER A 251 -28.48 2.20 -2.50
C SER A 251 -27.78 0.98 -3.09
N THR A 252 -27.95 0.71 -4.39
CA THR A 252 -27.32 -0.43 -5.06
C THR A 252 -25.80 -0.28 -5.13
N LEU A 253 -25.28 0.90 -5.47
CA LEU A 253 -23.82 1.14 -5.49
C LEU A 253 -23.22 0.99 -4.10
N ALA A 254 -23.86 1.57 -3.08
CA ALA A 254 -23.38 1.45 -1.70
C ALA A 254 -23.39 -0.01 -1.21
N ALA A 255 -24.45 -0.77 -1.50
CA ALA A 255 -24.50 -2.20 -1.17
C ALA A 255 -23.45 -3.04 -1.91
N LEU A 256 -23.18 -2.73 -3.19
CA LEU A 256 -22.13 -3.39 -3.96
C LEU A 256 -20.74 -3.06 -3.42
N ALA A 257 -20.50 -1.82 -2.99
CA ALA A 257 -19.23 -1.41 -2.37
C ALA A 257 -19.02 -2.10 -1.02
N VAL A 258 -20.05 -2.15 -0.16
CA VAL A 258 -20.04 -2.92 1.10
C VAL A 258 -19.76 -4.40 0.83
N ARG A 259 -20.44 -5.01 -0.15
CA ARG A 259 -20.20 -6.41 -0.53
C ARG A 259 -18.78 -6.63 -1.05
N ASN A 260 -18.25 -5.71 -1.86
CA ASN A 260 -16.89 -5.74 -2.38
C ASN A 260 -15.85 -5.69 -1.25
N VAL A 261 -16.10 -4.86 -0.23
CA VAL A 261 -15.17 -4.68 0.89
C VAL A 261 -15.26 -5.81 1.92
N PHE A 262 -16.48 -6.19 2.34
CA PHE A 262 -16.70 -7.06 3.49
C PHE A 262 -17.17 -8.49 3.17
N HIS A 263 -17.67 -8.76 1.96
CA HIS A 263 -18.35 -10.03 1.64
C HIS A 263 -17.82 -10.72 0.38
N THR A 264 -16.72 -10.23 -0.18
CA THR A 264 -16.03 -10.92 -1.27
C THR A 264 -14.98 -11.81 -0.66
N THR A 265 -15.25 -13.11 -0.58
CA THR A 265 -14.24 -14.13 -0.29
C THR A 265 -13.17 -13.98 -1.37
N ARG A 266 -12.01 -13.40 -1.05
CA ARG A 266 -10.82 -13.60 -1.88
C ARG A 266 -10.59 -15.11 -1.84
N SER A 267 -10.83 -15.79 -2.96
CA SER A 267 -10.63 -17.23 -3.05
C SER A 267 -9.14 -17.51 -2.91
N ILE A 268 -8.71 -17.73 -1.68
CA ILE A 268 -7.45 -18.36 -1.34
C ILE A 268 -7.69 -19.84 -1.65
N VAL A 269 -7.16 -20.32 -2.78
CA VAL A 269 -7.17 -21.75 -3.09
C VAL A 269 -6.27 -22.44 -2.05
N SER A 270 -6.88 -22.98 -1.00
CA SER A 270 -6.26 -23.92 -0.08
C SER A 270 -6.62 -25.33 -0.52
N THR A 271 -5.62 -26.07 -0.98
CA THR A 271 -5.68 -27.52 -1.19
C THR A 271 -5.71 -28.23 0.16
N SER A 272 -6.87 -28.75 0.58
CA SER A 272 -6.97 -29.95 1.41
C SER A 272 -8.42 -30.39 1.52
N GLU A 273 -8.72 -31.59 1.05
CA GLU A 273 -9.98 -32.29 1.27
C GLU A 273 -10.23 -32.52 2.77
N SER A 274 -11.40 -32.12 3.24
CA SER A 274 -12.03 -32.71 4.43
C SER A 274 -13.54 -32.63 4.26
N THR A 275 -14.17 -33.79 4.34
CA THR A 275 -15.59 -34.05 4.09
C THR A 275 -16.50 -33.65 5.25
N SER A 276 -17.69 -33.11 4.89
CA SER A 276 -18.95 -33.08 5.66
C SER A 276 -19.00 -32.11 6.85
N THR A 277 -20.05 -31.33 7.15
CA THR A 277 -21.50 -31.48 6.92
C THR A 277 -22.17 -30.10 7.11
N THR A 278 -23.32 -29.88 6.47
CA THR A 278 -24.23 -28.74 6.65
C THR A 278 -24.65 -28.54 8.12
N VAL A 279 -24.60 -27.31 8.64
CA VAL A 279 -25.43 -26.85 9.77
C VAL A 279 -25.94 -25.43 9.53
N SER A 280 -27.20 -25.26 9.90
CA SER A 280 -28.06 -24.08 9.97
C SER A 280 -27.43 -22.83 10.60
N VAL A 281 -27.96 -21.68 10.19
CA VAL A 281 -27.83 -20.39 10.88
C VAL A 281 -28.43 -20.51 12.29
N ASP A 282 -27.58 -20.34 13.31
CA ASP A 282 -27.80 -19.66 14.60
C ASP A 282 -26.71 -20.11 15.60
N GLN A 283 -25.56 -19.41 15.65
CA GLN A 283 -24.74 -19.25 16.86
C GLN A 283 -23.81 -18.03 16.68
N VAL A 284 -23.90 -17.09 17.63
CA VAL A 284 -22.85 -16.10 17.91
C VAL A 284 -21.54 -16.85 18.09
N THR A 285 -20.57 -16.67 17.20
CA THR A 285 -19.20 -17.14 17.44
C THR A 285 -18.71 -16.38 18.68
N PRO A 286 -18.26 -17.06 19.75
CA PRO A 286 -17.76 -16.35 20.91
C PRO A 286 -16.58 -15.47 20.47
N LEU A 287 -16.58 -14.21 20.90
CA LEU A 287 -15.41 -13.33 20.80
C LEU A 287 -14.25 -14.08 21.44
N ARG A 288 -13.28 -14.52 20.64
CA ARG A 288 -12.09 -15.21 21.17
C ARG A 288 -11.29 -14.22 22.01
N ASP A 289 -10.83 -14.66 23.17
CA ASP A 289 -10.00 -13.84 24.04
C ASP A 289 -8.68 -13.52 23.29
N PRO A 290 -8.25 -12.25 23.18
CA PRO A 290 -6.94 -11.91 22.60
C PRO A 290 -5.76 -12.60 23.29
N ASN A 291 -5.91 -13.06 24.54
CA ASN A 291 -4.90 -13.86 25.24
C ASN A 291 -4.79 -15.28 24.68
N ASP A 292 -5.90 -15.89 24.28
CA ASP A 292 -5.94 -17.21 23.67
C ASP A 292 -5.26 -17.16 22.29
N LEU A 293 -5.64 -16.19 21.45
CA LEU A 293 -5.05 -15.99 20.12
C LEU A 293 -3.54 -15.73 20.18
N ARG A 294 -3.08 -14.96 21.18
CA ARG A 294 -1.65 -14.74 21.42
C ARG A 294 -0.93 -16.02 21.82
N SER A 295 -1.54 -16.83 22.68
CA SER A 295 -0.97 -18.09 23.14
C SER A 295 -0.91 -19.10 22.00
N GLU A 296 -1.98 -19.23 21.21
CA GLU A 296 -2.04 -20.09 20.02
C GLU A 296 -0.97 -19.72 18.97
N LEU A 297 -0.79 -18.42 18.69
CA LEU A 297 0.26 -17.95 17.81
C LEU A 297 1.65 -18.34 18.35
N THR A 298 1.89 -18.12 19.65
CA THR A 298 3.18 -18.44 20.27
C THR A 298 3.45 -19.94 20.26
N ASP A 299 2.44 -20.76 20.57
CA ASP A 299 2.54 -22.23 20.57
C ASP A 299 2.89 -22.74 19.17
N ARG A 300 2.26 -22.19 18.13
CA ARG A 300 2.56 -22.54 16.73
C ARG A 300 4.00 -22.21 16.36
N LEU A 301 4.46 -20.99 16.65
CA LEU A 301 5.83 -20.56 16.35
C LEU A 301 6.89 -21.39 17.11
N ARG A 302 6.56 -21.87 18.31
CA ARG A 302 7.42 -22.79 19.07
C ARG A 302 7.42 -24.20 18.45
N ALA A 303 6.27 -24.72 18.04
CA ALA A 303 6.16 -26.03 17.40
C ALA A 303 6.92 -26.08 16.06
N GLU A 304 7.04 -24.95 15.37
CA GLU A 304 7.80 -24.77 14.13
C GLU A 304 9.29 -24.46 14.37
N ASP A 305 9.78 -24.50 15.62
CA ASP A 305 11.17 -24.20 16.01
C ASP A 305 11.65 -22.78 15.63
N ILE A 306 10.71 -21.84 15.47
CA ILE A 306 11.00 -20.41 15.26
C ILE A 306 11.30 -19.72 16.59
N ILE A 307 10.50 -20.02 17.63
CA ILE A 307 10.78 -19.61 19.02
C ILE A 307 11.50 -20.77 19.70
N ARG A 308 12.72 -20.52 20.15
CA ARG A 308 13.66 -21.52 20.69
C ARG A 308 14.02 -21.24 22.14
N THR A 309 14.01 -19.98 22.57
CA THR A 309 14.44 -19.58 23.91
C THR A 309 13.26 -19.20 24.82
N PRO A 310 13.33 -19.53 26.13
CA PRO A 310 12.26 -19.17 27.08
C PRO A 310 12.01 -17.66 27.19
N ARG A 311 13.02 -16.82 26.95
CA ARG A 311 12.90 -15.35 27.02
C ARG A 311 12.03 -14.81 25.89
N VAL A 312 12.28 -15.26 24.65
CA VAL A 312 11.49 -14.85 23.48
C VAL A 312 10.06 -15.38 23.60
N GLU A 313 9.88 -16.64 24.03
CA GLU A 313 8.55 -17.19 24.33
C GLU A 313 7.79 -16.34 25.35
N ALA A 314 8.42 -16.02 26.49
CA ALA A 314 7.79 -15.21 27.54
C ALA A 314 7.41 -13.80 27.04
N ALA A 315 8.26 -13.17 26.24
CA ALA A 315 7.97 -11.85 25.66
C ALA A 315 6.78 -11.88 24.70
N MET A 316 6.73 -12.88 23.81
CA MET A 316 5.63 -13.08 22.87
C MET A 316 4.29 -13.36 23.60
N ARG A 317 4.32 -14.15 24.68
CA ARG A 317 3.12 -14.43 25.50
C ARG A 317 2.62 -13.25 26.33
N ARG A 318 3.50 -12.32 26.70
CA ARG A 318 3.14 -11.15 27.53
C ARG A 318 2.68 -9.96 26.71
N THR A 319 3.24 -9.76 25.52
CA THR A 319 3.06 -8.51 24.77
C THR A 319 1.77 -8.54 23.94
N PRO A 320 0.78 -7.69 24.23
CA PRO A 320 -0.51 -7.70 23.54
C PRO A 320 -0.41 -7.05 22.15
N ARG A 321 -0.06 -7.83 21.12
CA ARG A 321 0.14 -7.35 19.73
C ARG A 321 -1.01 -6.50 19.21
N HIS A 322 -2.25 -6.82 19.56
CA HIS A 322 -3.45 -6.08 19.16
C HIS A 322 -3.48 -4.61 19.65
N LEU A 323 -2.79 -4.26 20.74
CA LEU A 323 -2.69 -2.86 21.20
C LEU A 323 -1.79 -2.01 20.29
N PHE A 324 -0.92 -2.66 19.50
CA PHE A 324 -0.03 -2.01 18.54
C PHE A 324 -0.61 -2.01 17.11
N LEU A 325 -1.84 -2.50 16.96
CA LEU A 325 -2.54 -2.63 15.67
C LEU A 325 -4.01 -2.19 15.84
N PRO A 326 -4.27 -0.93 16.22
CA PRO A 326 -5.63 -0.43 16.39
C PRO A 326 -6.41 -0.55 15.08
N GLY A 327 -7.68 -0.98 15.16
CA GLY A 327 -8.56 -1.16 14.01
C GLY A 327 -8.36 -2.47 13.23
N VAL A 328 -7.34 -3.26 13.55
CA VAL A 328 -7.12 -4.58 12.93
C VAL A 328 -7.91 -5.65 13.69
N PRO A 329 -8.71 -6.49 13.02
CA PRO A 329 -9.39 -7.63 13.66
C PRO A 329 -8.41 -8.51 14.44
N LEU A 330 -8.80 -9.02 15.60
CA LEU A 330 -7.91 -9.78 16.49
C LEU A 330 -7.29 -11.00 15.79
N GLU A 331 -8.10 -11.72 15.01
CA GLU A 331 -7.65 -12.87 14.24
C GLU A 331 -6.59 -12.49 13.21
N GLN A 332 -6.69 -11.31 12.61
CA GLN A 332 -5.68 -10.79 11.69
C GLN A 332 -4.44 -10.28 12.43
N ALA A 333 -4.61 -9.63 13.58
CA ALA A 333 -3.50 -9.16 14.40
C ALA A 333 -2.61 -10.31 14.90
N TYR A 334 -3.21 -11.48 15.17
CA TYR A 334 -2.53 -12.71 15.59
C TYR A 334 -2.37 -13.76 14.48
N ALA A 335 -2.72 -13.41 13.24
CA ALA A 335 -2.32 -14.19 12.08
C ALA A 335 -0.81 -14.07 11.88
N ASP A 336 -0.19 -15.14 11.40
CA ASP A 336 1.24 -15.12 11.09
C ASP A 336 1.49 -14.50 9.71
N GLY A 337 1.14 -13.22 9.57
CA GLY A 337 1.31 -12.41 8.37
C GLY A 337 1.71 -10.97 8.72
N PRO A 338 2.33 -10.23 7.78
CA PRO A 338 2.58 -8.81 7.97
C PRO A 338 1.27 -8.02 7.90
N VAL A 339 1.22 -6.89 8.62
CA VAL A 339 0.11 -5.92 8.54
C VAL A 339 0.68 -4.59 8.07
N TYR A 340 0.32 -4.17 6.86
CA TYR A 340 0.77 -2.89 6.31
C TYR A 340 0.04 -1.73 6.99
N THR A 341 0.79 -0.79 7.56
CA THR A 341 0.24 0.29 8.39
C THR A 341 0.34 1.67 7.76
N LYS A 342 1.19 1.84 6.73
CA LYS A 342 1.33 3.12 6.02
C LYS A 342 1.71 2.91 4.56
N THR A 343 1.19 3.79 3.71
CA THR A 343 1.58 3.91 2.28
C THR A 343 1.99 5.35 1.99
N ASP A 344 2.85 5.54 0.99
CA ASP A 344 3.16 6.86 0.45
C ASP A 344 2.06 7.35 -0.51
N GLY A 345 2.21 8.57 -1.04
CA GLY A 345 1.27 9.17 -1.99
C GLY A 345 1.12 8.45 -3.32
N CYS A 346 1.95 7.43 -3.60
CA CYS A 346 1.87 6.57 -4.78
C CYS A 346 1.26 5.19 -4.46
N GLY A 347 0.72 5.00 -3.24
CA GLY A 347 0.13 3.73 -2.78
C GLY A 347 1.18 2.66 -2.44
N THR A 348 2.46 3.00 -2.47
CA THR A 348 3.54 2.08 -2.12
C THR A 348 3.64 1.99 -0.61
N SER A 349 3.62 0.78 -0.05
CA SER A 349 3.75 0.63 1.40
C SER A 349 5.11 1.13 1.88
N ILE A 350 5.10 1.94 2.94
CA ILE A 350 6.28 2.53 3.60
C ILE A 350 6.39 2.20 5.10
N SER A 351 5.36 1.59 5.71
CA SER A 351 5.45 0.97 7.04
C SER A 351 4.55 -0.26 7.15
N ALA A 352 5.00 -1.25 7.93
CA ALA A 352 4.24 -2.45 8.28
C ALA A 352 4.64 -2.96 9.67
N ALA A 353 3.68 -3.53 10.39
CA ALA A 353 3.99 -4.46 11.47
C ALA A 353 4.43 -5.79 10.85
N SER A 354 5.69 -6.16 11.07
CA SER A 354 6.29 -7.37 10.52
C SER A 354 5.55 -8.64 10.92
N GLN A 355 5.68 -9.66 10.07
CA GLN A 355 5.16 -10.99 10.29
C GLN A 355 5.68 -11.56 11.62
N PRO A 356 4.82 -12.11 12.51
CA PRO A 356 5.24 -12.63 13.82
C PRO A 356 6.41 -13.62 13.78
N ARG A 357 6.47 -14.55 12.82
CA ARG A 357 7.62 -15.46 12.69
C ARG A 357 8.94 -14.74 12.43
N ILE A 358 8.94 -13.68 11.62
CA ILE A 358 10.14 -12.89 11.32
C ILE A 358 10.57 -12.10 12.55
N VAL A 359 9.60 -11.54 13.30
CA VAL A 359 9.86 -10.87 14.57
C VAL A 359 10.50 -11.83 15.57
N ALA A 360 9.91 -13.00 15.80
CA ALA A 360 10.44 -14.01 16.70
C ALA A 360 11.85 -14.48 16.29
N MET A 361 12.05 -14.81 15.01
CA MET A 361 13.35 -15.17 14.45
C MET A 361 14.41 -14.08 14.71
N MET A 362 14.10 -12.81 14.47
CA MET A 362 15.05 -11.72 14.69
C MET A 362 15.32 -11.45 16.18
N LEU A 363 14.35 -11.71 17.07
CA LEU A 363 14.58 -11.65 18.52
C LEU A 363 15.50 -12.76 19.01
N GLU A 364 15.41 -13.96 18.43
CA GLU A 364 16.37 -15.05 18.68
C GLU A 364 17.77 -14.68 18.16
N GLN A 365 17.85 -14.10 16.94
CA GLN A 365 19.11 -13.59 16.40
C GLN A 365 19.73 -12.50 17.30
N LEU A 366 18.88 -11.62 17.86
CA LEU A 366 19.30 -10.51 18.72
C LEU A 366 19.91 -11.00 20.03
N ASP A 367 19.42 -12.10 20.58
CA ASP A 367 19.84 -12.67 21.87
C ASP A 367 20.04 -11.59 22.95
N ALA A 368 19.00 -10.77 23.12
CA ALA A 368 18.98 -9.76 24.17
C ALA A 368 18.89 -10.42 25.55
N GLN A 369 19.60 -9.87 26.52
CA GLN A 369 19.62 -10.34 27.91
C GLN A 369 19.00 -9.30 28.84
N PRO A 370 18.54 -9.71 30.03
CA PRO A 370 18.16 -8.79 31.09
C PRO A 370 19.25 -7.73 31.37
N GLY A 371 18.86 -6.47 31.48
CA GLY A 371 19.77 -5.35 31.72
C GLY A 371 20.42 -4.75 30.47
N HIS A 372 20.27 -5.36 29.28
CA HIS A 372 20.85 -4.80 28.07
C HIS A 372 20.25 -3.45 27.67
N ARG A 373 21.09 -2.60 27.09
CA ARG A 373 20.71 -1.39 26.36
C ARG A 373 20.60 -1.74 24.88
N VAL A 374 19.41 -1.56 24.31
CA VAL A 374 19.13 -1.94 22.92
C VAL A 374 18.71 -0.72 22.11
N MET A 375 19.25 -0.60 20.90
CA MET A 375 18.76 0.35 19.90
C MET A 375 17.95 -0.39 18.83
N GLU A 376 16.79 0.13 18.50
CA GLU A 376 15.99 -0.26 17.34
C GLU A 376 15.95 0.86 16.30
N ALA A 377 16.26 0.54 15.03
CA ALA A 377 16.01 1.42 13.89
C ALA A 377 14.77 0.95 13.13
N GLY A 378 13.68 1.72 13.21
CA GLY A 378 12.36 1.44 12.62
C GLY A 378 11.29 1.17 13.69
N ALA A 379 10.88 2.19 14.44
CA ALA A 379 9.88 2.02 15.50
C ALA A 379 8.55 1.47 14.97
N GLY A 380 8.09 1.95 13.80
CA GLY A 380 6.85 1.51 13.17
C GLY A 380 5.66 1.63 14.15
N THR A 381 5.11 0.48 14.56
CA THR A 381 3.99 0.46 15.53
C THR A 381 4.43 0.49 17.00
N GLY A 382 5.72 0.27 17.29
CA GLY A 382 6.26 0.08 18.66
C GLY A 382 6.20 -1.35 19.18
N TYR A 383 5.65 -2.31 18.42
CA TYR A 383 5.47 -3.69 18.90
C TYR A 383 6.78 -4.42 19.16
N ASN A 384 7.78 -4.30 18.26
CA ASN A 384 9.05 -4.98 18.45
C ASN A 384 9.85 -4.35 19.61
N ALA A 385 9.86 -3.02 19.74
CA ALA A 385 10.39 -2.34 20.93
C ALA A 385 9.79 -2.87 22.23
N ALA A 386 8.46 -3.10 22.28
CA ALA A 386 7.79 -3.66 23.46
C ALA A 386 8.23 -5.10 23.77
N LEU A 387 8.44 -5.93 22.74
CA LEU A 387 8.97 -7.29 22.91
C LEU A 387 10.40 -7.26 23.46
N VAL A 388 11.28 -6.43 22.88
CA VAL A 388 12.65 -6.26 23.35
C VAL A 388 12.67 -5.75 24.80
N ALA A 389 11.82 -4.77 25.12
CA ALA A 389 11.67 -4.21 26.45
C ALA A 389 11.26 -5.28 27.49
N ALA A 390 10.36 -6.20 27.10
CA ALA A 390 9.98 -7.32 27.94
C ALA A 390 11.11 -8.33 28.16
N ILE A 391 12.03 -8.50 27.19
CA ILE A 391 13.20 -9.38 27.29
C ILE A 391 14.28 -8.78 28.20
N VAL A 392 14.60 -7.50 28.02
CA VAL A 392 15.66 -6.84 28.80
C VAL A 392 15.21 -6.47 30.22
N GLY A 393 13.90 -6.42 30.45
CA GLY A 393 13.32 -6.19 31.77
C GLY A 393 13.58 -4.80 32.34
N ASP A 394 13.20 -4.60 33.60
CA ASP A 394 13.16 -3.27 34.25
C ASP A 394 14.54 -2.63 34.45
N THR A 395 15.62 -3.42 34.39
CA THR A 395 17.00 -2.94 34.47
C THR A 395 17.61 -2.64 33.11
N GLY A 396 16.94 -3.02 32.02
CA GLY A 396 17.34 -2.72 30.65
C GLY A 396 16.60 -1.52 30.07
N HIS A 397 17.05 -1.06 28.91
CA HIS A 397 16.49 0.11 28.25
C HIS A 397 16.49 -0.07 26.73
N VAL A 398 15.40 0.35 26.07
CA VAL A 398 15.29 0.31 24.61
C VAL A 398 15.15 1.73 24.08
N VAL A 399 15.98 2.10 23.11
CA VAL A 399 15.78 3.30 22.29
C VAL A 399 15.29 2.85 20.92
N THR A 400 14.09 3.24 20.53
CA THR A 400 13.54 2.96 19.20
C THR A 400 13.39 4.24 18.38
N ILE A 401 13.83 4.21 17.13
CA ILE A 401 13.97 5.39 16.28
C ILE A 401 13.10 5.23 15.04
N ASP A 402 12.37 6.29 14.68
CA ASP A 402 11.68 6.38 13.39
C ASP A 402 11.81 7.80 12.81
N ILE A 403 11.75 7.90 11.48
CA ILE A 403 11.90 9.18 10.77
C ILE A 403 10.57 9.93 10.67
N ASP A 404 9.46 9.20 10.68
CA ASP A 404 8.12 9.74 10.50
C ASP A 404 7.49 10.12 11.85
N ASP A 405 7.10 11.39 12.01
CA ASP A 405 6.49 11.91 13.24
C ASP A 405 5.21 11.17 13.65
N ASP A 406 4.34 10.84 12.68
CA ASP A 406 3.11 10.10 12.95
C ASP A 406 3.36 8.67 13.45
N LEU A 407 4.41 8.00 12.96
CA LEU A 407 4.81 6.67 13.46
C LEU A 407 5.40 6.77 14.87
N VAL A 408 6.22 7.80 15.14
CA VAL A 408 6.75 8.08 16.48
C VAL A 408 5.62 8.34 17.48
N ALA A 409 4.64 9.17 17.12
CA ALA A 409 3.48 9.45 17.96
C ALA A 409 2.67 8.18 18.23
N GLY A 410 2.34 7.41 17.18
CA GLY A 410 1.61 6.15 17.31
C GLY A 410 2.34 5.12 18.18
N ALA A 411 3.65 4.93 17.98
CA ALA A 411 4.44 4.03 18.79
C ALA A 411 4.42 4.41 20.28
N ARG A 412 4.55 5.71 20.61
CA ARG A 412 4.44 6.20 21.99
C ARG A 412 3.07 5.90 22.61
N GLU A 413 2.00 6.13 21.86
CA GLU A 413 0.64 5.83 22.31
C GLU A 413 0.42 4.34 22.58
N HIS A 414 0.85 3.47 21.66
CA HIS A 414 0.71 2.03 21.82
C HIS A 414 1.55 1.48 22.99
N LEU A 415 2.78 1.97 23.14
CA LEU A 415 3.65 1.58 24.26
C LEU A 415 3.05 2.00 25.61
N ALA A 416 2.51 3.23 25.69
CA ALA A 416 1.82 3.70 26.88
C ALA A 416 0.57 2.87 27.18
N ALA A 417 -0.24 2.55 26.16
CA ALA A 417 -1.41 1.69 26.30
C ALA A 417 -1.06 0.26 26.76
N ALA A 418 0.09 -0.25 26.34
CA ALA A 418 0.62 -1.54 26.77
C ALA A 418 1.33 -1.50 28.14
N GLY A 419 1.46 -0.33 28.77
CA GLY A 419 2.13 -0.14 30.06
C GLY A 419 3.65 -0.32 30.02
N VAL A 420 4.26 -0.16 28.85
CA VAL A 420 5.70 -0.29 28.65
C VAL A 420 6.39 1.04 29.02
N THR A 421 7.35 1.01 29.94
CA THR A 421 7.93 2.22 30.55
C THR A 421 9.44 2.37 30.34
N ASN A 422 10.13 1.31 29.92
CA ASN A 422 11.57 1.27 29.67
C ASN A 422 11.92 1.38 28.16
N VAL A 423 11.06 2.04 27.38
CA VAL A 423 11.27 2.33 25.96
C VAL A 423 11.23 3.84 25.73
N GLU A 424 12.28 4.37 25.10
CA GLU A 424 12.34 5.73 24.58
C GLU A 424 12.12 5.72 23.06
N VAL A 425 11.12 6.46 22.59
CA VAL A 425 10.83 6.61 21.15
C VAL A 425 11.37 7.96 20.66
N VAL A 426 12.27 7.94 19.68
CA VAL A 426 12.98 9.11 19.17
C VAL A 426 12.63 9.36 17.70
N GLN A 427 12.25 10.59 17.36
CA GLN A 427 12.09 11.01 15.97
C GLN A 427 13.46 11.42 15.41
N LYS A 428 14.03 10.60 14.52
CA LYS A 428 15.30 10.87 13.87
C LYS A 428 15.50 9.95 12.66
N ASP A 429 16.45 10.29 11.80
CA ASP A 429 17.01 9.32 10.86
C ASP A 429 17.70 8.17 11.61
N GLY A 430 17.14 6.96 11.48
CA GLY A 430 17.64 5.75 12.12
C GLY A 430 19.04 5.34 11.66
N ALA A 431 19.49 5.75 10.46
CA ALA A 431 20.85 5.49 9.98
C ALA A 431 21.93 6.17 10.84
N LEU A 432 21.58 7.25 11.54
CA LEU A 432 22.48 8.00 12.42
C LEU A 432 22.57 7.41 13.84
N GLY A 433 21.72 6.42 14.16
CA GLY A 433 21.54 5.92 15.52
C GLY A 433 21.23 7.02 16.53
N HIS A 434 21.47 6.72 17.81
CA HIS A 434 21.23 7.64 18.92
C HIS A 434 22.39 7.63 19.92
N ARG A 435 23.43 8.41 19.60
CA ARG A 435 24.71 8.45 20.34
C ARG A 435 24.57 8.75 21.83
N ASP A 436 23.57 9.54 22.24
CA ASP A 436 23.41 9.97 23.63
C ASP A 436 23.13 8.80 24.58
N CYS A 437 22.61 7.68 24.05
CA CYS A 437 22.41 6.44 24.80
C CYS A 437 23.37 5.30 24.39
N ALA A 438 24.42 5.59 23.65
CA ALA A 438 25.50 4.62 23.40
C ALA A 438 26.36 4.41 24.68
N PRO A 439 27.19 3.36 24.75
CA PRO A 439 27.18 2.20 23.87
C PRO A 439 25.97 1.30 24.11
N TYR A 440 25.54 0.60 23.05
CA TYR A 440 24.46 -0.38 23.06
C TYR A 440 25.01 -1.81 23.09
N ASP A 441 24.42 -2.67 23.93
CA ASP A 441 24.76 -4.09 23.94
C ASP A 441 24.21 -4.80 22.69
N ARG A 442 23.09 -4.29 22.16
CA ARG A 442 22.43 -4.80 20.97
C ARG A 442 21.92 -3.67 20.09
N ILE A 443 22.04 -3.84 18.78
CA ILE A 443 21.35 -3.02 17.80
C ILE A 443 20.54 -3.93 16.88
N ILE A 444 19.27 -3.58 16.65
CA ILE A 444 18.40 -4.26 15.70
C ILE A 444 17.81 -3.25 14.73
N ALA A 445 17.86 -3.55 13.43
CA ALA A 445 17.12 -2.79 12.42
C ALA A 445 15.89 -3.57 12.00
N THR A 446 14.72 -2.93 12.01
CA THR A 446 13.44 -3.48 11.51
C THR A 446 13.09 -2.87 10.16
N VAL A 447 14.13 -2.47 9.42
CA VAL A 447 14.13 -1.89 8.07
C VAL A 447 15.29 -2.49 7.28
N GLY A 448 15.16 -2.52 5.96
CA GLY A 448 16.15 -3.04 5.03
C GLY A 448 17.25 -2.02 4.76
N ALA A 449 18.48 -2.32 5.17
CA ALA A 449 19.64 -1.50 4.88
C ALA A 449 20.33 -1.99 3.59
N TRP A 450 20.79 -1.08 2.73
CA TRP A 450 21.67 -1.44 1.61
C TRP A 450 23.13 -1.58 2.06
N GLU A 451 23.58 -0.69 2.92
CA GLU A 451 24.86 -0.74 3.60
C GLU A 451 24.63 -0.66 5.11
N THR A 452 25.53 -1.23 5.91
CA THR A 452 25.50 -1.07 7.35
C THR A 452 25.97 0.35 7.71
N PRO A 453 25.12 1.23 8.27
CA PRO A 453 25.55 2.56 8.67
C PRO A 453 26.68 2.54 9.69
N THR A 454 27.71 3.35 9.47
CA THR A 454 28.86 3.49 10.37
C THR A 454 28.44 3.76 11.81
N ALA A 455 27.39 4.56 12.00
CA ALA A 455 26.87 4.92 13.31
C ALA A 455 26.42 3.68 14.11
N TRP A 456 25.87 2.64 13.48
CA TRP A 456 25.48 1.43 14.19
C TRP A 456 26.71 0.66 14.69
N LEU A 457 27.75 0.56 13.87
CA LEU A 457 29.00 -0.12 14.24
C LEU A 457 29.76 0.63 15.34
N GLU A 458 29.80 1.96 15.29
CA GLU A 458 30.48 2.80 16.28
C GLU A 458 29.74 2.93 17.62
N GLN A 459 28.41 2.73 17.64
CA GLN A 459 27.59 2.87 18.84
C GLN A 459 27.40 1.54 19.59
N LEU A 460 27.89 0.42 19.05
CA LEU A 460 27.89 -0.87 19.74
C LEU A 460 28.96 -0.91 20.83
N ALA A 461 28.65 -1.60 21.93
CA ALA A 461 29.63 -2.01 22.91
C ALA A 461 30.67 -2.98 22.28
N PRO A 462 31.84 -3.18 22.89
CA PRO A 462 32.87 -4.10 22.36
C PRO A 462 32.36 -5.52 22.09
N ASP A 463 31.52 -6.05 22.98
CA ASP A 463 30.85 -7.36 22.85
C ASP A 463 29.43 -7.22 22.28
N GLY A 464 29.17 -6.11 21.61
CA GLY A 464 27.88 -5.76 21.05
C GLY A 464 27.55 -6.60 19.81
N ARG A 465 26.25 -6.84 19.60
CA ARG A 465 25.73 -7.57 18.45
C ARG A 465 24.79 -6.68 17.62
N LEU A 466 24.99 -6.68 16.31
CA LEU A 466 24.09 -6.07 15.34
C LEU A 466 23.22 -7.15 14.68
N VAL A 467 21.92 -6.91 14.58
CA VAL A 467 21.01 -7.67 13.72
C VAL A 467 20.43 -6.74 12.67
N VAL A 468 20.73 -7.00 11.40
CA VAL A 468 20.35 -6.11 10.30
C VAL A 468 19.79 -6.90 9.12
N PRO A 469 18.56 -6.60 8.68
CA PRO A 469 18.09 -6.94 7.35
C PRO A 469 18.93 -6.18 6.31
N LEU A 470 19.84 -6.88 5.66
CA LEU A 470 20.79 -6.32 4.71
C LEU A 470 20.43 -6.79 3.30
N ARG A 471 20.19 -5.82 2.42
CA ARG A 471 20.11 -6.08 0.98
C ARG A 471 21.52 -6.21 0.43
N LEU A 472 21.90 -7.43 0.06
CA LEU A 472 23.23 -7.81 -0.36
C LEU A 472 23.54 -7.34 -1.78
N ARG A 473 22.76 -7.76 -2.78
CA ARG A 473 22.89 -7.26 -4.15
C ARG A 473 21.63 -7.59 -4.93
N GLY A 474 21.17 -6.65 -5.77
CA GLY A 474 19.87 -6.76 -6.41
C GLY A 474 18.76 -7.00 -5.39
N ALA A 475 17.91 -8.00 -5.61
CA ALA A 475 16.83 -8.36 -4.69
C ALA A 475 17.22 -9.33 -3.56
N ALA A 476 18.48 -9.80 -3.51
CA ALA A 476 18.93 -10.71 -2.46
C ALA A 476 19.05 -9.96 -1.12
N SER A 477 18.32 -10.42 -0.10
CA SER A 477 18.27 -9.79 1.23
C SER A 477 18.18 -10.85 2.32
N ARG A 478 18.84 -10.59 3.46
CA ARG A 478 18.87 -11.50 4.62
C ARG A 478 18.92 -10.68 5.91
N SER A 479 18.36 -11.20 7.00
CA SER A 479 18.68 -10.73 8.34
C SER A 479 19.99 -11.37 8.79
N ILE A 480 21.03 -10.56 9.01
CA ILE A 480 22.39 -11.01 9.33
C ILE A 480 22.75 -10.54 10.74
N ILE A 481 23.32 -11.45 11.53
CA ILE A 481 23.92 -11.13 12.83
C ILE A 481 25.37 -10.75 12.59
N PHE A 482 25.83 -9.57 13.01
CA PHE A 482 27.26 -9.20 13.01
C PHE A 482 27.77 -9.01 14.43
N GLU A 483 28.94 -9.58 14.71
CA GLU A 483 29.70 -9.40 15.95
C GLU A 483 31.14 -8.97 15.62
N ARG A 484 31.76 -8.22 16.54
CA ARG A 484 33.13 -7.77 16.36
C ARG A 484 34.09 -8.96 16.44
N HIS A 485 35.07 -9.00 15.55
CA HIS A 485 36.17 -9.96 15.55
C HIS A 485 37.50 -9.23 15.26
N ASP A 486 38.62 -9.93 15.44
CA ASP A 486 39.91 -9.49 14.91
C ASP A 486 39.82 -9.24 13.40
N GLY A 487 40.10 -8.01 12.97
CA GLY A 487 40.07 -7.57 11.56
C GLY A 487 38.72 -7.11 11.01
N GLY A 488 37.67 -6.94 11.83
CA GLY A 488 36.40 -6.32 11.42
C GLY A 488 35.17 -6.92 12.09
N TRP A 489 34.07 -7.02 11.34
CA TRP A 489 32.84 -7.66 11.77
C TRP A 489 32.59 -8.93 10.98
N ARG A 490 32.13 -9.98 11.66
CA ARG A 490 31.83 -11.28 11.05
C ARG A 490 30.43 -11.70 11.42
N ASP A 491 29.78 -12.40 10.50
CA ASP A 491 28.47 -12.95 10.78
C ASP A 491 28.49 -14.10 11.81
N ASN A 492 27.42 -14.19 12.58
CA ASN A 492 27.14 -15.33 13.47
C ASN A 492 25.83 -16.03 13.05
N GLY A 493 25.56 -16.04 11.74
CA GLY A 493 24.34 -16.59 11.17
C GLY A 493 23.52 -15.56 10.41
N SER A 494 22.69 -16.06 9.48
CA SER A 494 21.76 -15.24 8.72
C SER A 494 20.55 -16.04 8.26
N GLU A 495 19.41 -15.36 8.17
CA GLU A 495 18.13 -15.94 7.77
C GLU A 495 17.51 -15.12 6.65
N LEU A 496 16.72 -15.74 5.78
CA LEU A 496 16.02 -15.01 4.72
C LEU A 496 15.04 -14.02 5.33
N ALA A 497 15.22 -12.74 4.99
CA ALA A 497 14.31 -11.70 5.41
C ALA A 497 14.34 -10.54 4.40
N VAL A 498 13.15 -10.02 4.08
CA VAL A 498 13.00 -8.88 3.18
C VAL A 498 12.21 -7.82 3.92
N PHE A 499 12.79 -6.64 3.99
CA PHE A 499 12.23 -5.49 4.69
C PHE A 499 12.06 -4.31 3.75
N MET A 500 11.23 -3.38 4.17
CA MET A 500 11.05 -2.08 3.52
C MET A 500 12.36 -1.29 3.68
N PRO A 501 12.82 -0.55 2.66
CA PRO A 501 14.10 0.13 2.73
C PRO A 501 14.12 1.15 3.87
N LEU A 502 15.27 1.24 4.56
CA LEU A 502 15.59 2.34 5.44
C LEU A 502 15.47 3.65 4.66
N ARG A 503 14.82 4.67 5.24
CA ARG A 503 14.67 6.00 4.64
C ARG A 503 15.59 7.00 5.33
N GLY A 504 15.89 8.11 4.66
CA GLY A 504 16.82 9.13 5.13
C GLY A 504 18.14 9.07 4.37
N ILE A 505 19.27 9.29 5.04
CA ILE A 505 20.60 9.25 4.40
C ILE A 505 20.98 7.85 3.91
N GLY A 506 20.36 6.81 4.48
CA GLY A 506 20.58 5.41 4.12
C GLY A 506 19.63 4.88 3.04
N ASP A 507 18.90 5.76 2.35
CA ASP A 507 17.84 5.36 1.42
C ASP A 507 18.34 4.47 0.27
N ASP A 508 17.46 3.55 -0.10
CA ASP A 508 17.67 2.57 -1.15
C ASP A 508 16.42 2.51 -2.04
N ALA A 509 16.15 3.64 -2.68
CA ALA A 509 14.97 3.82 -3.52
C ALA A 509 14.83 2.70 -4.55
N ARG A 510 13.64 2.11 -4.56
CA ARG A 510 13.19 1.13 -5.57
C ARG A 510 12.51 1.86 -6.71
N ARG A 511 12.72 1.40 -7.94
CA ARG A 511 11.94 1.84 -9.11
C ARG A 511 11.28 0.65 -9.77
N LEU A 512 10.10 0.88 -10.34
CA LEU A 512 9.42 -0.08 -11.21
C LEU A 512 9.68 0.31 -12.66
N VAL A 513 10.10 -0.68 -13.46
CA VAL A 513 10.28 -0.54 -14.91
C VAL A 513 9.21 -1.38 -15.59
N ALA A 514 8.26 -0.76 -16.27
CA ALA A 514 7.25 -1.48 -17.02
C ALA A 514 7.88 -2.19 -18.23
N LEU A 515 7.57 -3.47 -18.40
CA LEU A 515 7.93 -4.25 -19.59
C LEU A 515 6.78 -4.33 -20.59
N THR A 516 5.55 -4.06 -20.14
CA THR A 516 4.33 -4.03 -20.95
C THR A 516 3.65 -2.66 -20.84
N PRO A 517 2.94 -2.19 -21.89
CA PRO A 517 2.15 -0.96 -21.84
C PRO A 517 1.08 -0.96 -20.73
N GLU A 518 0.49 -2.12 -20.45
CA GLU A 518 -0.52 -2.33 -19.41
C GLU A 518 0.06 -2.31 -17.98
N GLN A 519 1.40 -2.27 -17.84
CA GLN A 519 2.14 -2.36 -16.57
C GLN A 519 1.78 -3.60 -15.74
N ASP A 520 1.32 -4.65 -16.41
CA ASP A 520 1.00 -5.94 -15.82
C ASP A 520 2.21 -6.88 -15.74
N VAL A 521 3.33 -6.51 -16.38
CA VAL A 521 4.67 -7.07 -16.15
C VAL A 521 5.66 -5.93 -15.88
N THR A 522 6.34 -5.97 -14.74
CA THR A 522 7.30 -4.93 -14.32
C THR A 522 8.57 -5.53 -13.73
N LEU A 523 9.70 -4.83 -13.85
CA LEU A 523 10.92 -5.11 -13.09
C LEU A 523 11.00 -4.16 -11.89
N GLN A 524 11.09 -4.69 -10.68
CA GLN A 524 11.45 -3.93 -9.49
C GLN A 524 12.97 -3.97 -9.32
N VAL A 525 13.60 -2.81 -9.47
CA VAL A 525 15.06 -2.68 -9.48
C VAL A 525 15.54 -1.70 -8.41
N HIS A 526 16.76 -1.92 -7.95
CA HIS A 526 17.43 -1.12 -6.93
C HIS A 526 18.60 -0.33 -7.53
N LYS A 527 19.25 0.53 -6.72
CA LYS A 527 20.31 1.46 -7.19
C LYS A 527 21.59 0.81 -7.72
N ASP A 528 21.84 -0.45 -7.37
CA ASP A 528 22.96 -1.26 -7.85
C ASP A 528 22.63 -2.02 -9.14
N GLN A 529 21.47 -1.76 -9.76
CA GLN A 529 21.00 -2.41 -10.97
C GLN A 529 20.73 -1.39 -12.06
N ASP A 530 21.40 -1.60 -13.19
CA ASP A 530 21.26 -0.76 -14.36
C ASP A 530 20.21 -1.34 -15.31
N VAL A 531 19.14 -0.58 -15.55
CA VAL A 531 18.02 -1.00 -16.40
C VAL A 531 17.45 0.22 -17.09
N GLU A 532 17.61 0.30 -18.40
CA GLU A 532 17.02 1.34 -19.22
C GLU A 532 15.67 0.88 -19.78
N ALA A 533 14.59 1.55 -19.40
CA ALA A 533 13.24 1.19 -19.83
C ALA A 533 13.10 1.19 -21.36
N ALA A 534 13.73 2.15 -22.04
CA ALA A 534 13.71 2.25 -23.50
C ALA A 534 14.42 1.08 -24.20
N ALA A 535 15.48 0.54 -23.60
CA ALA A 535 16.22 -0.59 -24.17
C ALA A 535 15.40 -1.90 -24.10
N LEU A 536 14.48 -2.01 -23.15
CA LEU A 536 13.63 -3.19 -22.95
C LEU A 536 12.22 -3.03 -23.54
N ALA A 537 11.94 -1.93 -24.24
CA ALA A 537 10.64 -1.72 -24.87
C ALA A 537 10.36 -2.83 -25.90
N GLY A 538 9.24 -3.54 -25.72
CA GLY A 538 8.85 -4.66 -26.58
C GLY A 538 9.72 -5.91 -26.42
N VAL A 539 10.55 -6.00 -25.37
CA VAL A 539 11.42 -7.18 -25.16
C VAL A 539 10.60 -8.47 -25.07
N LEU A 540 9.41 -8.42 -24.46
CA LEU A 540 8.52 -9.58 -24.32
C LEU A 540 7.81 -9.96 -25.63
N ASP A 541 7.88 -9.12 -26.67
CA ASP A 541 7.33 -9.41 -28.00
C ASP A 541 8.27 -10.30 -28.83
N THR A 542 9.52 -10.47 -28.41
CA THR A 542 10.48 -11.38 -29.07
C THR A 542 10.19 -12.83 -28.71
N GLU A 543 10.47 -13.75 -29.63
CA GLU A 543 10.33 -15.20 -29.40
C GLU A 543 11.12 -15.64 -28.16
N PRO A 544 10.47 -16.28 -27.17
CA PRO A 544 11.13 -16.71 -25.94
C PRO A 544 12.10 -17.85 -26.21
N TYR A 545 13.30 -17.77 -25.63
CA TYR A 545 14.25 -18.87 -25.61
C TYR A 545 14.25 -19.55 -24.24
N GLU A 546 13.70 -20.76 -24.18
CA GLU A 546 13.54 -21.52 -22.94
C GLU A 546 14.66 -22.55 -22.77
N LEU A 547 15.29 -22.56 -21.60
CA LEU A 547 16.30 -23.53 -21.19
C LEU A 547 15.98 -24.15 -19.84
N TRP A 548 16.26 -25.44 -19.74
CA TRP A 548 16.10 -26.21 -18.51
C TRP A 548 17.48 -26.62 -17.98
N THR A 549 17.68 -26.49 -16.67
CA THR A 549 19.02 -26.52 -16.06
C THR A 549 19.44 -27.91 -15.58
N ASP A 550 18.51 -28.87 -15.50
CA ASP A 550 18.61 -30.14 -14.79
C ASP A 550 18.84 -29.98 -13.26
N VAL A 551 18.71 -28.76 -12.72
CA VAL A 551 18.86 -28.49 -11.28
C VAL A 551 17.51 -28.64 -10.60
N LEU A 552 17.44 -29.60 -9.68
CA LEU A 552 16.20 -30.03 -9.03
C LEU A 552 16.06 -29.49 -7.61
N PHE A 553 14.84 -29.14 -7.22
CA PHE A 553 14.47 -28.70 -5.89
C PHE A 553 13.29 -29.53 -5.35
N PRO A 554 13.38 -30.02 -4.10
CA PRO A 554 12.23 -30.52 -3.37
C PRO A 554 11.23 -29.39 -3.05
N PRO A 555 9.97 -29.71 -2.70
CA PRO A 555 9.02 -28.73 -2.21
C PRO A 555 9.54 -28.05 -0.95
N MET A 556 9.16 -26.78 -0.75
CA MET A 556 9.47 -25.98 0.45
C MET A 556 10.96 -25.69 0.69
N VAL A 557 11.88 -26.11 -0.18
CA VAL A 557 13.28 -25.72 -0.12
C VAL A 557 13.44 -24.32 -0.74
N PRO A 558 13.97 -23.32 -0.01
CA PRO A 558 14.16 -21.97 -0.55
C PRO A 558 15.20 -21.92 -1.68
N TYR A 559 15.01 -20.99 -2.62
CA TYR A 559 15.94 -20.70 -3.72
C TYR A 559 16.98 -19.64 -3.37
N GLU A 560 16.93 -19.11 -2.14
CA GLU A 560 17.67 -17.92 -1.68
C GLU A 560 19.20 -17.99 -1.89
N TRP A 561 19.79 -19.19 -1.80
CA TRP A 561 21.22 -19.37 -1.98
C TRP A 561 21.60 -19.37 -3.47
N MET A 562 20.77 -19.98 -4.32
CA MET A 562 20.93 -19.87 -5.78
C MET A 562 20.78 -18.40 -6.21
N ASP A 563 19.78 -17.72 -5.65
CA ASP A 563 19.53 -16.30 -5.90
C ASP A 563 20.73 -15.43 -5.47
N LEU A 564 21.30 -15.67 -4.29
CA LEU A 564 22.51 -14.97 -3.84
C LEU A 564 23.72 -15.25 -4.74
N TRP A 565 23.88 -16.49 -5.19
CA TRP A 565 24.95 -16.86 -6.13
C TRP A 565 24.82 -16.08 -7.44
N LEU A 566 23.63 -16.08 -8.05
CA LEU A 566 23.35 -15.32 -9.26
C LEU A 566 23.54 -13.83 -9.05
N ALA A 567 23.11 -13.29 -7.90
CA ALA A 567 23.36 -11.91 -7.53
C ALA A 567 24.87 -11.58 -7.46
N CYS A 568 25.73 -12.53 -7.07
CA CYS A 568 27.19 -12.33 -7.03
C CYS A 568 27.84 -12.49 -8.41
N ARG A 569 27.36 -13.41 -9.25
CA ARG A 569 28.01 -13.82 -10.50
C ARG A 569 27.62 -13.01 -11.72
N LEU A 570 26.37 -12.56 -11.78
CA LEU A 570 25.88 -11.80 -12.93
C LEU A 570 26.37 -10.35 -12.88
N ASP A 571 26.64 -9.79 -14.06
CA ASP A 571 27.04 -8.39 -14.21
C ASP A 571 25.95 -7.45 -13.67
N ASN A 572 24.71 -7.65 -14.13
CA ASN A 572 23.53 -7.07 -13.54
C ASN A 572 22.90 -8.07 -12.58
N ALA A 573 22.85 -7.72 -11.29
CA ALA A 573 22.32 -8.62 -10.28
C ALA A 573 20.85 -8.93 -10.51
N ILE A 574 20.37 -10.04 -9.96
CA ILE A 574 18.97 -10.44 -10.12
C ILE A 574 17.99 -9.45 -9.46
N MET A 575 16.94 -9.09 -10.18
CA MET A 575 15.83 -8.22 -9.79
C MET A 575 14.52 -9.01 -9.73
N ARG A 576 13.47 -8.43 -9.16
CA ARG A 576 12.13 -9.05 -9.21
C ARG A 576 11.42 -8.66 -10.49
N LEU A 577 11.02 -9.65 -11.28
CA LEU A 577 9.99 -9.50 -12.28
C LEU A 577 8.64 -9.75 -11.60
N ASN A 578 7.80 -8.73 -11.52
CA ASN A 578 6.42 -8.87 -11.03
C ASN A 578 5.51 -9.11 -12.23
N ALA A 579 4.63 -10.10 -12.13
CA ALA A 579 3.65 -10.41 -13.16
C ALA A 579 2.26 -10.49 -12.52
N GLN A 580 1.30 -9.74 -13.05
CA GLN A 580 -0.09 -9.88 -12.65
C GLN A 580 -0.66 -11.18 -13.23
N PRO A 581 -1.64 -11.83 -12.56
CA PRO A 581 -2.23 -13.09 -13.03
C PRO A 581 -2.69 -13.05 -14.49
N VAL A 582 -3.24 -11.91 -14.92
CA VAL A 582 -3.72 -11.71 -16.29
C VAL A 582 -2.59 -11.76 -17.34
N ALA A 583 -1.37 -11.34 -17.01
CA ALA A 583 -0.22 -11.40 -17.92
C ALA A 583 0.24 -12.85 -18.11
N ILE A 584 0.23 -13.62 -17.01
CA ILE A 584 0.60 -15.04 -16.98
C ILE A 584 -0.45 -15.87 -17.73
N GLU A 585 -1.74 -15.64 -17.48
CA GLU A 585 -2.86 -16.31 -18.17
C GLU A 585 -2.85 -16.07 -19.68
N ARG A 586 -2.39 -14.90 -20.14
CA ARG A 586 -2.20 -14.57 -21.56
C ARG A 586 -0.95 -15.20 -22.18
N GLY A 587 -0.06 -15.77 -21.37
CA GLY A 587 1.22 -16.33 -21.83
C GLY A 587 2.29 -15.29 -22.15
N THR A 588 2.13 -14.05 -21.67
CA THR A 588 3.12 -12.96 -21.86
C THR A 588 4.46 -13.32 -21.21
N VAL A 589 4.38 -13.97 -20.04
CA VAL A 589 5.50 -14.51 -19.29
C VAL A 589 5.08 -15.83 -18.64
N ALA A 590 6.03 -16.73 -18.43
CA ALA A 590 5.85 -18.00 -17.71
C ALA A 590 6.75 -18.05 -16.47
N PRO A 591 6.49 -17.21 -15.45
CA PRO A 591 7.40 -17.03 -14.33
C PRO A 591 7.39 -18.22 -13.37
N MET A 592 8.47 -18.33 -12.59
CA MET A 592 8.64 -19.34 -11.54
C MET A 592 7.54 -19.36 -10.47
N PHE A 593 6.97 -18.21 -10.12
CA PHE A 593 5.93 -18.09 -9.10
C PHE A 593 4.68 -17.36 -9.64
N PRO A 594 3.50 -17.55 -9.02
CA PRO A 594 2.28 -16.84 -9.42
C PRO A 594 2.36 -15.32 -9.31
N TRP A 595 3.29 -14.79 -8.50
CA TRP A 595 3.54 -13.36 -8.36
C TRP A 595 4.60 -12.83 -9.35
N GLY A 596 5.34 -13.72 -10.02
CA GLY A 596 6.49 -13.36 -10.85
C GLY A 596 7.73 -14.24 -10.64
N ALA A 597 8.91 -13.71 -10.94
CA ALA A 597 10.17 -14.46 -10.94
C ALA A 597 11.36 -13.57 -10.56
N MET A 598 12.51 -14.20 -10.32
CA MET A 598 13.79 -13.50 -10.37
C MET A 598 14.21 -13.33 -11.84
N ALA A 599 14.77 -12.17 -12.17
CA ALA A 599 15.17 -11.80 -13.53
C ALA A 599 16.50 -11.05 -13.55
N THR A 600 17.14 -10.97 -14.71
CA THR A 600 18.31 -10.12 -14.98
C THR A 600 18.22 -9.55 -16.40
N THR A 601 18.97 -8.50 -16.67
CA THR A 601 18.99 -7.84 -17.97
C THR A 601 20.42 -7.59 -18.43
N ARG A 602 20.61 -7.52 -19.75
CA ARG A 602 21.87 -7.12 -20.39
C ARG A 602 21.56 -6.29 -21.63
N GLY A 603 21.64 -4.97 -21.50
CA GLY A 603 21.19 -4.06 -22.56
C GLY A 603 19.71 -4.26 -22.88
N ALA A 604 19.41 -4.68 -24.12
CA ALA A 604 18.05 -4.97 -24.58
C ALA A 604 17.57 -6.40 -24.29
N ASP A 605 18.39 -7.22 -23.62
CA ASP A 605 18.06 -8.60 -23.29
C ASP A 605 17.47 -8.72 -21.89
N LEU A 606 16.51 -9.63 -21.74
CA LEU A 606 15.90 -10.02 -20.47
C LEU A 606 16.06 -11.53 -20.30
N ALA A 607 16.39 -12.00 -19.10
CA ALA A 607 16.24 -13.40 -18.73
C ALA A 607 15.56 -13.52 -17.37
N TYR A 608 14.61 -14.44 -17.22
CA TYR A 608 13.92 -14.69 -15.96
C TYR A 608 13.77 -16.18 -15.65
N LEU A 609 13.65 -16.50 -14.36
CA LEU A 609 13.52 -17.88 -13.90
C LEU A 609 12.11 -18.43 -14.13
N THR A 610 12.03 -19.69 -14.53
CA THR A 610 10.80 -20.48 -14.63
C THR A 610 10.96 -21.81 -13.89
N ILE A 611 9.87 -22.57 -13.76
CA ILE A 611 9.88 -23.85 -13.04
C ILE A 611 8.91 -24.84 -13.67
N ARG A 612 9.28 -26.13 -13.66
CA ARG A 612 8.38 -27.23 -14.04
C ARG A 612 8.49 -28.41 -13.09
N PRO A 613 7.46 -29.26 -13.00
CA PRO A 613 7.60 -30.57 -12.34
C PRO A 613 8.66 -31.43 -13.04
N ALA A 614 9.49 -32.10 -12.25
CA ALA A 614 10.49 -33.07 -12.72
C ALA A 614 10.06 -34.50 -12.36
N PRO A 615 10.69 -35.54 -12.95
CA PRO A 615 10.53 -36.91 -12.46
C PRO A 615 10.79 -36.99 -10.94
N PRO A 616 10.01 -37.79 -10.20
CA PRO A 616 10.16 -37.88 -8.75
C PRO A 616 11.54 -38.42 -8.36
N ALA A 617 12.00 -38.06 -7.17
CA ALA A 617 13.20 -38.64 -6.56
C ALA A 617 13.05 -40.16 -6.37
N ALA A 618 14.16 -40.85 -6.11
CA ALA A 618 14.17 -42.31 -5.94
C ALA A 618 13.28 -42.80 -4.76
N ASP A 619 13.00 -41.93 -3.79
CA ASP A 619 12.11 -42.18 -2.65
C ASP A 619 10.64 -41.79 -2.92
N GLY A 620 10.31 -41.37 -4.15
CA GLY A 620 8.98 -40.91 -4.54
C GLY A 620 8.70 -39.43 -4.22
N GLY A 621 9.67 -38.70 -3.69
CA GLY A 621 9.55 -37.26 -3.42
C GLY A 621 9.30 -36.45 -4.69
N LYS A 622 8.39 -35.46 -4.61
CA LYS A 622 8.18 -34.50 -5.70
C LYS A 622 9.47 -33.70 -5.93
N LEU A 623 9.80 -33.44 -7.18
CA LEU A 623 10.90 -32.56 -7.55
C LEU A 623 10.42 -31.54 -8.59
N TYR A 624 11.05 -30.38 -8.56
CA TYR A 624 10.83 -29.32 -9.51
C TYR A 624 12.16 -28.93 -10.14
N GLU A 625 12.17 -28.72 -11.44
CA GLU A 625 13.34 -28.26 -12.17
C GLU A 625 13.24 -26.76 -12.41
N VAL A 626 14.35 -26.05 -12.17
CA VAL A 626 14.47 -24.64 -12.50
C VAL A 626 14.87 -24.47 -13.96
N GLY A 627 14.20 -23.56 -14.65
CA GLY A 627 14.53 -23.15 -16.01
C GLY A 627 14.78 -21.64 -16.10
N VAL A 628 15.23 -21.21 -17.28
CA VAL A 628 15.46 -19.81 -17.61
C VAL A 628 14.81 -19.51 -18.96
N ILE A 629 14.05 -18.43 -19.04
CA ILE A 629 13.48 -17.93 -20.29
C ILE A 629 14.18 -16.61 -20.63
N GLY A 630 14.74 -16.54 -21.84
CA GLY A 630 15.40 -15.37 -22.39
C GLY A 630 14.57 -14.67 -23.47
N HIS A 631 14.61 -13.35 -23.50
CA HIS A 631 13.99 -12.47 -24.49
C HIS A 631 14.99 -11.40 -24.95
N GLY A 632 14.75 -10.81 -26.11
CA GLY A 632 15.63 -9.82 -26.74
C GLY A 632 16.62 -10.44 -27.74
N PRO A 633 17.36 -9.59 -28.49
CA PRO A 633 18.26 -10.03 -29.57
C PRO A 633 19.38 -10.98 -29.13
N GLY A 634 19.86 -10.85 -27.89
CA GLY A 634 20.83 -11.72 -27.23
C GLY A 634 20.22 -12.51 -26.06
N GLY A 635 18.89 -12.61 -25.98
CA GLY A 635 18.17 -13.28 -24.89
C GLY A 635 18.57 -14.76 -24.73
N LYS A 636 18.86 -15.44 -25.84
CA LYS A 636 19.40 -16.81 -25.83
C LYS A 636 20.72 -16.90 -25.07
N ASP A 637 21.68 -16.04 -25.39
CA ASP A 637 23.02 -16.07 -24.78
C ASP A 637 22.93 -15.68 -23.29
N LEU A 638 22.02 -14.75 -22.95
CA LEU A 638 21.77 -14.39 -21.56
C LEU A 638 21.15 -15.56 -20.77
N ALA A 639 20.14 -16.24 -21.32
CA ALA A 639 19.53 -17.41 -20.69
C ALA A 639 20.55 -18.56 -20.52
N GLN A 640 21.42 -18.78 -21.50
CA GLN A 640 22.51 -19.76 -21.42
C GLN A 640 23.48 -19.42 -20.29
N HIS A 641 23.89 -18.16 -20.18
CA HIS A 641 24.78 -17.71 -19.10
C HIS A 641 24.16 -17.91 -17.71
N VAL A 642 22.91 -17.50 -17.51
CA VAL A 642 22.21 -17.69 -16.23
C VAL A 642 22.07 -19.18 -15.91
N SER A 643 21.70 -20.00 -16.90
CA SER A 643 21.58 -21.46 -16.73
C SER A 643 22.90 -22.10 -16.32
N GLU A 644 24.02 -21.66 -16.90
CA GLU A 644 25.35 -22.16 -16.56
C GLU A 644 25.74 -21.79 -15.13
N GLU A 645 25.49 -20.56 -14.69
CA GLU A 645 25.76 -20.15 -13.31
C GLU A 645 24.90 -20.93 -12.30
N ILE A 646 23.65 -21.27 -12.63
CA ILE A 646 22.80 -22.15 -11.81
C ILE A 646 23.43 -23.55 -11.68
N ARG A 647 23.97 -24.11 -12.78
CA ARG A 647 24.63 -25.43 -12.76
C ARG A 647 25.94 -25.41 -11.98
N ILE A 648 26.76 -24.38 -12.15
CA ILE A 648 28.00 -24.18 -11.38
C ILE A 648 27.68 -24.12 -9.89
N TRP A 649 26.68 -23.32 -9.50
CA TRP A 649 26.24 -23.26 -8.11
C TRP A 649 25.82 -24.62 -7.59
N ASN A 650 24.97 -25.34 -8.34
CA ASN A 650 24.46 -26.64 -7.93
C ASN A 650 25.57 -27.68 -7.75
N ALA A 651 26.56 -27.70 -8.65
CA ALA A 651 27.67 -28.64 -8.62
C ALA A 651 28.67 -28.33 -7.49
N ASP A 652 29.07 -27.07 -7.35
CA ASP A 652 30.26 -26.72 -6.59
C ASP A 652 29.98 -25.96 -5.28
N TYR A 653 28.79 -25.36 -5.14
CA TYR A 653 28.49 -24.39 -4.07
C TYR A 653 27.22 -24.66 -3.26
N ARG A 654 26.25 -25.44 -3.76
CA ARG A 654 24.96 -25.68 -3.11
C ARG A 654 25.07 -26.31 -1.72
N SER A 655 26.10 -27.12 -1.48
CA SER A 655 26.38 -27.75 -0.19
C SER A 655 27.27 -26.90 0.73
N ARG A 656 27.79 -25.77 0.23
CA ARG A 656 28.66 -24.88 1.01
C ARG A 656 27.86 -23.96 1.90
N THR A 657 28.49 -23.56 2.98
CA THR A 657 28.02 -22.50 3.87
C THR A 657 28.41 -21.14 3.32
N VAL A 658 27.62 -20.11 3.62
CA VAL A 658 27.93 -18.73 3.22
C VAL A 658 28.27 -17.92 4.46
N ARG A 659 29.37 -17.18 4.37
CA ARG A 659 29.84 -16.24 5.40
C ARG A 659 29.77 -14.81 4.89
N PHE A 660 29.38 -13.90 5.77
CA PHE A 660 29.36 -12.46 5.54
C PHE A 660 30.34 -11.75 6.48
N GLU A 661 31.18 -10.87 5.94
CA GLU A 661 32.16 -10.10 6.71
C GLU A 661 32.14 -8.64 6.29
N ILE A 662 32.31 -7.73 7.25
CA ILE A 662 32.60 -6.30 7.03
C ILE A 662 34.03 -6.09 7.56
N PRO A 663 35.06 -6.30 6.72
CA PRO A 663 36.44 -6.25 7.17
C PRO A 663 36.90 -4.80 7.41
N ASP A 664 37.76 -4.58 8.40
CA ASP A 664 38.43 -3.29 8.63
C ASP A 664 39.34 -2.93 7.42
N ALA A 665 39.88 -3.95 6.76
CA ALA A 665 40.63 -3.84 5.51
C ALA A 665 40.13 -4.88 4.50
N PRO A 666 39.42 -4.49 3.42
CA PRO A 666 38.89 -5.44 2.45
C PRO A 666 40.00 -6.15 1.67
N VAL A 667 39.81 -7.45 1.48
CA VAL A 667 40.66 -8.30 0.63
C VAL A 667 40.08 -8.31 -0.80
N ALA A 668 40.94 -8.55 -1.80
CA ALA A 668 40.49 -8.68 -3.18
C ALA A 668 39.47 -9.81 -3.34
N ALA A 669 38.49 -9.59 -4.23
CA ALA A 669 37.58 -10.63 -4.68
C ALA A 669 38.38 -11.77 -5.33
N ASP A 670 37.91 -13.00 -5.13
CA ASP A 670 38.44 -14.18 -5.78
C ASP A 670 37.29 -15.15 -6.06
N PRO A 671 36.58 -14.95 -7.18
CA PRO A 671 35.43 -15.78 -7.54
C PRO A 671 35.78 -17.26 -7.69
N SER A 672 37.05 -17.61 -7.98
CA SER A 672 37.48 -19.00 -8.19
C SER A 672 37.36 -19.86 -6.92
N ILE A 673 37.44 -19.22 -5.77
CA ILE A 673 37.27 -19.85 -4.45
C ILE A 673 35.94 -19.45 -3.79
N GLY A 674 35.02 -18.79 -4.52
CA GLY A 674 33.74 -18.34 -3.99
C GLY A 674 33.81 -17.12 -3.08
N ARG A 675 34.80 -16.23 -3.25
CA ARG A 675 34.92 -14.97 -2.49
C ARG A 675 34.52 -13.78 -3.36
N PHE A 676 33.48 -13.07 -2.94
CA PHE A 676 32.92 -11.91 -3.64
C PHE A 676 32.96 -10.68 -2.73
N ILE A 677 33.17 -9.50 -3.32
CA ILE A 677 33.12 -8.22 -2.62
C ILE A 677 31.96 -7.41 -3.17
N LEU A 678 30.97 -7.16 -2.32
CA LEU A 678 29.83 -6.30 -2.61
C LEU A 678 30.25 -4.87 -2.28
N SER A 679 30.47 -4.08 -3.33
CA SER A 679 30.92 -2.69 -3.18
C SER A 679 29.87 -1.86 -2.47
N ARG A 680 30.31 -1.03 -1.51
CA ARG A 680 29.51 -0.08 -0.75
C ARG A 680 30.32 1.20 -0.52
N PRO A 681 29.67 2.37 -0.31
CA PRO A 681 30.38 3.63 -0.13
C PRO A 681 31.29 3.62 1.10
N HIS A 682 30.85 3.04 2.21
CA HIS A 682 31.61 3.06 3.47
C HIS A 682 32.13 1.68 3.89
N HIS A 683 31.27 0.66 3.83
CA HIS A 683 31.53 -0.66 4.41
C HIS A 683 31.28 -1.77 3.40
N PRO A 684 32.28 -2.15 2.57
CA PRO A 684 32.12 -3.24 1.62
C PRO A 684 31.85 -4.56 2.34
N ILE A 685 30.96 -5.38 1.79
CA ILE A 685 30.60 -6.68 2.37
C ILE A 685 31.32 -7.78 1.61
N THR A 686 32.07 -8.61 2.32
CA THR A 686 32.68 -9.82 1.77
C THR A 686 31.72 -10.99 1.93
N VAL A 687 31.39 -11.65 0.82
CA VAL A 687 30.61 -12.90 0.80
C VAL A 687 31.56 -14.04 0.45
N THR A 688 31.66 -15.04 1.31
CA THR A 688 32.52 -16.22 1.05
C THR A 688 31.72 -17.50 1.13
N TRP A 689 31.79 -18.31 0.09
CA TRP A 689 31.21 -19.66 0.05
C TRP A 689 32.26 -20.70 0.51
N ARG A 690 31.99 -21.39 1.62
CA ARG A 690 32.93 -22.30 2.30
C ARG A 690 32.38 -23.70 2.49
#